data_AF-A0A507BNV4-F1
#
_entry.id   AF-A0A507BNV4-F1
#
_cell.length_a   1.000
_cell.length_b   1.000
_cell.length_c   1.000
_cell.angle_alpha   90.00
_cell.angle_beta   90.00
_cell.angle_gamma   90.00
#
_symmetry.space_group_name_H-M   'P 1'
#
loop_
_entity.id
_entity.type
_entity.pdbx_description
1 polymer ?
#
loop_
_entity_poly.entity_id
_entity_poly.type
_entity_poly.pdbx_seq_one_letter_code
_entity_poly.pdbx_strand_id
1 'polypeptide(L)'
;MPNFQRLVRFLAKDGRTYYGDAILPQGVSDISQARQARVIEGDIFGRHDVTDAVADIRLLLGPLAQEHVRSVRCLGLNYALHAKEAGMKIPEYPVLFYKPPTALAGPTDPIPIPALAQNLDGLDYECELVIVIGKKCTNVRESEALSYVLGYSVANDVSQREWQIKRGGGQWCLGKGFDGWAPWGPGIVSRDVIDPQNLKISTRLNGQTVQESNTADQIFNVKKTIAFLSQGTTLMPGDIILTGTPSGVGMGRSPQLWMKDGDVVEVELEGVGKCVNKVETATNLLNALHQKLAECPTVLAEMASTLVSSHPLAEQRRPDMDDIDSWVPPHGKAKSLDVVHLDEGYSSSINSLPGLSRTRSVPGDDSQDKDSVRDLDVGPVSDDLGEVDWTQYDPPDALFVVEDVESEIVSEIVGSSIENIRRQVRMMHDAVREVEEFESKGKQRAENVGPQAGHGPETQQPPSEWQNEPSLLTPDVQPAQEPRRWSGGFARRLLRHVQGSDKGESSAMGAVLGLVDRQSLERPASRGDTPQTTPGEASSSKPSFFAKLKKDKVVATVYVSLPDARPRPLFNHISTPPQLTSINAQKNNSECVSCFEDVPVKASVKTVCHSYCKECFARLVEAALDNEAQWPVKCCLNNVPTRTITKNVPGDLLRRYAAKAGEFATPVGDRLYCPAADCGRFVPRYSRSGSAAATAAAQCPAGHRICLLCRGEAHGGGGGGGTAACPGDADTRLANDLAAEEGWRRCPRCGVLVEHGEACQHMTCRCGGEFCYVCGAAWRSCACSMEDLRELKRRVAAQRVERESLASEEERGLREALALIEQLERDEEARAAEYRAELDRLAAESRRLERKERRLRERARRIAVAKKYRGERAALDSLASRQALLLRRGQADETARLAAQQA
;
A
#
# COMPACT_ATOMS: atom_id res chain seq x y z
N MET A 1 -15.07 -1.22 32.00
CA MET A 1 -15.70 -1.37 30.66
C MET A 1 -15.70 0.02 30.03
N PRO A 2 -15.78 0.19 28.70
CA PRO A 2 -15.96 1.53 28.13
C PRO A 2 -17.20 2.18 28.77
N ASN A 3 -17.06 3.42 29.24
CA ASN A 3 -18.14 4.15 29.94
C ASN A 3 -19.06 4.92 28.96
N PHE A 4 -18.77 4.83 27.66
CA PHE A 4 -19.52 5.45 26.57
C PHE A 4 -20.39 4.44 25.81
N GLN A 5 -21.42 4.92 25.12
CA GLN A 5 -22.20 4.11 24.17
C GLN A 5 -21.75 4.26 22.71
N ARG A 6 -21.39 5.48 22.29
CA ARG A 6 -21.10 5.86 20.90
C ARG A 6 -19.93 6.85 20.86
N LEU A 7 -18.71 6.32 20.90
CA LEU A 7 -17.49 7.11 20.84
C LEU A 7 -17.37 7.81 19.48
N VAL A 8 -17.24 9.13 19.50
CA VAL A 8 -16.92 9.96 18.34
C VAL A 8 -15.67 10.78 18.59
N ARG A 9 -14.86 10.97 17.55
CA ARG A 9 -13.80 11.99 17.49
C ARG A 9 -14.27 13.10 16.57
N PHE A 10 -14.23 14.34 17.04
CA PHE A 10 -14.83 15.45 16.31
C PHE A 10 -14.10 16.77 16.53
N LEU A 11 -14.14 17.63 15.51
CA LEU A 11 -13.86 19.05 15.64
C LEU A 11 -15.12 19.72 16.18
N ALA A 12 -15.01 20.42 17.30
CA ALA A 12 -16.10 21.19 17.89
C ALA A 12 -16.17 22.62 17.31
N LYS A 13 -17.29 23.31 17.56
CA LYS A 13 -17.49 24.71 17.11
C LYS A 13 -16.52 25.71 17.75
N ASP A 14 -15.89 25.37 18.88
CA ASP A 14 -14.84 26.17 19.52
C ASP A 14 -13.47 26.08 18.82
N GLY A 15 -13.34 25.21 17.80
CA GLY A 15 -12.12 24.99 17.04
C GLY A 15 -11.16 23.96 17.64
N ARG A 16 -11.57 23.21 18.69
CA ARG A 16 -10.77 22.13 19.28
C ARG A 16 -11.30 20.75 18.88
N THR A 17 -10.41 19.76 18.90
CA THR A 17 -10.76 18.36 18.67
C THR A 17 -10.99 17.67 20.01
N TYR A 18 -12.07 16.90 20.11
CA TYR A 18 -12.44 16.13 21.29
C TYR A 18 -12.76 14.68 20.93
N TYR A 19 -12.63 13.79 21.92
CA TYR A 19 -13.40 12.55 21.98
C TYR A 19 -14.69 12.81 22.77
N GLY A 20 -15.77 12.09 22.45
CA GLY A 20 -17.02 12.20 23.20
C GLY A 20 -17.99 11.06 22.97
N ASP A 21 -19.01 10.96 23.83
CA ASP A 21 -20.15 10.06 23.66
C ASP A 21 -21.28 10.79 22.92
N ALA A 22 -21.66 10.30 21.74
CA ALA A 22 -22.55 11.00 20.81
C ALA A 22 -23.99 11.09 21.34
N ILE A 23 -24.53 12.32 21.39
CA ILE A 23 -25.92 12.58 21.75
C ILE A 23 -26.77 12.52 20.48
N LEU A 24 -27.61 11.49 20.39
CA LEU A 24 -28.54 11.27 19.27
C LEU A 24 -29.99 11.62 19.64
N PRO A 25 -30.82 12.05 18.67
CA PRO A 25 -32.27 12.16 18.86
C PRO A 25 -32.90 10.81 19.24
N GLN A 26 -34.01 10.86 19.97
CA GLN A 26 -34.71 9.64 20.39
C GLN A 26 -35.14 8.79 19.18
N GLY A 27 -34.77 7.51 19.17
CA GLY A 27 -35.05 6.57 18.09
C GLY A 27 -34.05 6.60 16.92
N VAL A 28 -33.06 7.49 16.93
CA VAL A 28 -31.98 7.53 15.92
C VAL A 28 -30.76 6.78 16.44
N SER A 29 -30.22 5.88 15.63
CA SER A 29 -28.99 5.10 15.94
C SER A 29 -27.77 5.52 15.11
N ASP A 30 -27.99 6.21 13.99
CA ASP A 30 -26.96 6.70 13.05
C ASP A 30 -26.14 7.86 13.65
N ILE A 31 -24.86 7.59 13.91
CA ILE A 31 -23.92 8.55 14.50
C ILE A 31 -23.67 9.77 13.58
N SER A 32 -23.85 9.67 12.25
CA SER A 32 -23.67 10.82 11.34
C SER A 32 -24.67 11.96 11.60
N GLN A 33 -25.78 11.65 12.26
CA GLN A 33 -26.82 12.61 12.65
C GLN A 33 -26.52 13.29 13.99
N ALA A 34 -25.47 12.90 14.71
CA ALA A 34 -25.05 13.57 15.93
C ALA A 34 -24.71 15.05 15.67
N ARG A 35 -25.16 15.92 16.57
CA ARG A 35 -24.86 17.37 16.56
C ARG A 35 -24.15 17.84 17.83
N GLN A 36 -24.17 17.00 18.86
CA GLN A 36 -23.54 17.23 20.15
C GLN A 36 -22.97 15.92 20.68
N ALA A 37 -21.95 16.00 21.52
CA ALA A 37 -21.43 14.86 22.27
C ALA A 37 -21.06 15.29 23.70
N ARG A 38 -21.16 14.38 24.66
CA ARG A 38 -20.56 14.55 25.99
C ARG A 38 -19.06 14.33 25.88
N VAL A 39 -18.25 15.28 26.32
CA VAL A 39 -16.79 15.21 26.20
C VAL A 39 -16.26 14.06 27.07
N ILE A 40 -15.37 13.27 26.48
CA ILE A 40 -14.63 12.21 27.18
C ILE A 40 -13.23 12.75 27.51
N GLU A 41 -12.85 12.65 28.78
CA GLU A 41 -11.51 12.98 29.26
C GLU A 41 -10.76 11.71 29.68
N GLY A 42 -9.44 11.67 29.45
CA GLY A 42 -8.58 10.51 29.73
C GLY A 42 -8.27 9.64 28.51
N ASP A 43 -7.84 8.40 28.76
CA ASP A 43 -7.45 7.42 27.74
C ASP A 43 -8.65 6.55 27.33
N ILE A 44 -9.02 6.63 26.06
CA ILE A 44 -10.13 5.88 25.45
C ILE A 44 -9.95 4.36 25.46
N PHE A 45 -8.71 3.85 25.55
CA PHE A 45 -8.40 2.43 25.72
C PHE A 45 -8.18 2.05 27.19
N GLY A 46 -7.76 3.02 28.01
CA GLY A 46 -7.47 2.90 29.44
C GLY A 46 -8.57 3.47 30.33
N ARG A 47 -8.19 4.39 31.22
CA ARG A 47 -9.12 5.08 32.14
C ARG A 47 -9.60 6.38 31.51
N HIS A 48 -10.92 6.51 31.37
CA HIS A 48 -11.58 7.71 30.88
C HIS A 48 -12.90 7.94 31.61
N ASP A 49 -13.33 9.20 31.65
CA ASP A 49 -14.60 9.63 32.20
C ASP A 49 -15.45 10.31 31.12
N VAL A 50 -16.71 9.90 30.98
CA VAL A 50 -17.70 10.62 30.17
C VAL A 50 -18.22 11.77 31.04
N THR A 51 -17.83 12.99 30.72
CA THR A 51 -18.17 14.17 31.52
C THR A 51 -19.59 14.68 31.24
N ASP A 52 -20.12 15.51 32.13
CA ASP A 52 -21.36 16.27 31.87
C ASP A 52 -21.17 17.43 30.87
N ALA A 53 -19.94 17.74 30.47
CA ALA A 53 -19.66 18.80 29.51
C ALA A 53 -20.10 18.40 28.10
N VAL A 54 -21.06 19.12 27.54
CA VAL A 54 -21.55 18.90 26.17
C VAL A 54 -20.86 19.87 25.21
N ALA A 55 -20.31 19.34 24.11
CA ALA A 55 -19.72 20.12 23.04
C ALA A 55 -20.51 19.98 21.73
N ASP A 56 -20.68 21.10 21.03
CA ASP A 56 -21.30 21.17 19.71
C ASP A 56 -20.35 20.64 18.63
N ILE A 57 -20.78 19.62 17.90
CA ILE A 57 -20.03 19.02 16.78
C ILE A 57 -20.07 19.99 15.59
N ARG A 58 -18.91 20.33 15.04
CA ARG A 58 -18.75 21.02 13.75
C ARG A 58 -18.48 20.03 12.62
N LEU A 59 -17.62 19.04 12.85
CA LEU A 59 -17.23 18.01 11.88
C LEU A 59 -16.85 16.72 12.61
N LEU A 60 -17.41 15.59 12.16
CA LEU A 60 -16.98 14.26 12.60
C LEU A 60 -15.67 13.90 11.86
N LEU A 61 -14.70 13.36 12.59
CA LEU A 61 -13.41 12.92 12.06
C LEU A 61 -13.37 11.39 12.02
N GLY A 62 -12.28 10.81 11.49
CA GLY A 62 -11.98 9.39 11.72
C GLY A 62 -12.08 9.06 13.23
N PRO A 63 -12.83 8.02 13.65
CA PRO A 63 -13.16 7.76 15.06
C PRO A 63 -11.98 7.61 16.01
N LEU A 64 -10.81 7.22 15.49
CA LEU A 64 -9.53 7.28 16.19
C LEU A 64 -8.60 8.27 15.47
N ALA A 65 -7.73 8.92 16.23
CA ALA A 65 -6.58 9.62 15.67
C ALA A 65 -5.56 8.60 15.12
N GLN A 66 -4.73 8.99 14.14
CA GLN A 66 -3.86 8.05 13.44
C GLN A 66 -2.78 7.47 14.37
N GLU A 67 -2.29 8.28 15.31
CA GLU A 67 -1.38 7.91 16.40
C GLU A 67 -1.98 6.89 17.41
N HIS A 68 -3.32 6.73 17.41
CA HIS A 68 -4.03 5.74 18.22
C HIS A 68 -4.30 4.44 17.46
N VAL A 69 -3.98 4.35 16.16
CA VAL A 69 -4.14 3.14 15.35
C VAL A 69 -2.84 2.34 15.36
N ARG A 70 -2.92 1.04 15.67
CA ARG A 70 -1.76 0.15 15.74
C ARG A 70 -1.54 -0.66 14.47
N SER A 71 -2.60 -1.24 13.93
CA SER A 71 -2.60 -1.87 12.60
C SER A 71 -3.99 -1.83 11.98
N VAL A 72 -4.06 -1.87 10.64
CA VAL A 72 -5.31 -2.01 9.88
C VAL A 72 -5.29 -3.36 9.19
N ARG A 73 -5.95 -4.34 9.81
CA ARG A 73 -6.06 -5.73 9.37
C ARG A 73 -7.35 -5.89 8.60
N CYS A 74 -7.34 -6.65 7.51
CA CYS A 74 -8.50 -6.79 6.62
C CYS A 74 -8.70 -8.25 6.20
N LEU A 75 -9.95 -8.70 6.06
CA LEU A 75 -10.29 -10.09 5.71
C LEU A 75 -10.92 -10.20 4.33
N GLY A 76 -10.21 -10.80 3.38
CA GLY A 76 -10.77 -11.11 2.06
C GLY A 76 -11.74 -12.28 2.12
N LEU A 77 -12.76 -12.24 1.25
CA LEU A 77 -13.68 -13.35 0.99
C LEU A 77 -14.43 -13.87 2.22
N ASN A 78 -14.69 -13.01 3.20
CA ASN A 78 -15.34 -13.41 4.46
C ASN A 78 -16.88 -13.47 4.39
N TYR A 79 -17.52 -13.21 3.25
CA TYR A 79 -18.97 -13.34 3.06
C TYR A 79 -19.30 -14.49 2.11
N ALA A 80 -20.21 -15.38 2.50
CA ALA A 80 -20.51 -16.59 1.72
C ALA A 80 -21.16 -16.29 0.37
N LEU A 81 -22.03 -15.28 0.30
CA LEU A 81 -22.60 -14.82 -0.97
C LEU A 81 -21.56 -14.15 -1.87
N HIS A 82 -20.61 -13.40 -1.30
CA HIS A 82 -19.53 -12.76 -2.07
C HIS A 82 -18.52 -13.78 -2.63
N ALA A 83 -18.11 -14.78 -1.84
CA ALA A 83 -17.26 -15.87 -2.32
C ALA A 83 -17.91 -16.61 -3.50
N LYS A 84 -19.23 -16.83 -3.43
CA LYS A 84 -20.03 -17.44 -4.51
C LYS A 84 -20.15 -16.54 -5.75
N GLU A 85 -20.35 -15.23 -5.57
CA GLU A 85 -20.36 -14.23 -6.65
C GLU A 85 -19.02 -14.21 -7.41
N ALA A 86 -17.90 -14.23 -6.67
CA ALA A 86 -16.55 -14.26 -7.24
C ALA A 86 -16.18 -15.62 -7.88
N GLY A 87 -17.06 -16.62 -7.83
CA GLY A 87 -16.78 -17.98 -8.31
C GLY A 87 -15.69 -18.71 -7.52
N MET A 88 -15.37 -18.24 -6.32
CA MET A 88 -14.29 -18.77 -5.49
C MET A 88 -14.82 -19.79 -4.47
N LYS A 89 -13.96 -20.73 -4.10
CA LYS A 89 -14.25 -21.70 -3.04
C LYS A 89 -14.25 -20.96 -1.70
N ILE A 90 -15.19 -21.29 -0.81
CA ILE A 90 -15.18 -20.78 0.57
C ILE A 90 -13.82 -21.12 1.20
N PRO A 91 -13.08 -20.13 1.72
CA PRO A 91 -11.77 -20.36 2.31
C PRO A 91 -11.88 -21.15 3.62
N GLU A 92 -10.90 -22.00 3.89
CA GLU A 92 -10.82 -22.80 5.13
C GLU A 92 -10.33 -21.97 6.33
N TYR A 93 -9.48 -20.97 6.05
CA TYR A 93 -8.90 -20.05 7.03
C TYR A 93 -9.10 -18.59 6.59
N PRO A 94 -9.19 -17.62 7.52
CA PRO A 94 -9.32 -16.20 7.16
C PRO A 94 -8.20 -15.70 6.26
N VAL A 95 -8.54 -15.09 5.12
CA VAL A 95 -7.54 -14.53 4.19
C VAL A 95 -7.17 -13.11 4.63
N LEU A 96 -6.18 -13.03 5.51
CA LEU A 96 -5.67 -11.80 6.09
C LEU A 96 -4.79 -11.01 5.11
N PHE A 97 -5.00 -9.71 5.04
CA PHE A 97 -4.07 -8.73 4.47
C PHE A 97 -4.08 -7.44 5.30
N TYR A 98 -3.19 -6.50 4.96
CA TYR A 98 -3.01 -5.25 5.68
C TYR A 98 -3.20 -4.02 4.78
N LYS A 99 -3.66 -2.93 5.39
CA LYS A 99 -3.58 -1.58 4.82
C LYS A 99 -2.65 -0.73 5.68
N PRO A 100 -1.88 0.22 5.11
CA PRO A 100 -1.13 1.17 5.92
C PRO A 100 -2.10 2.09 6.69
N PRO A 101 -1.75 2.59 7.89
CA PRO A 101 -2.60 3.55 8.60
C PRO A 101 -2.89 4.83 7.82
N THR A 102 -2.06 5.21 6.84
CA THR A 102 -2.29 6.37 5.95
C THR A 102 -3.47 6.16 4.99
N ALA A 103 -3.91 4.92 4.76
CA ALA A 103 -5.12 4.64 4.02
C ALA A 103 -6.39 5.10 4.75
N LEU A 104 -6.36 5.29 6.08
CA LEU A 104 -7.55 5.67 6.83
C LEU A 104 -8.00 7.10 6.51
N ALA A 105 -9.30 7.27 6.25
CA ALA A 105 -9.95 8.56 6.06
C ALA A 105 -11.17 8.71 6.97
N GLY A 106 -11.59 9.95 7.24
CA GLY A 106 -12.79 10.24 8.01
C GLY A 106 -14.10 9.94 7.26
N PRO A 107 -15.24 10.00 7.96
CA PRO A 107 -16.54 9.60 7.41
C PRO A 107 -17.10 10.55 6.33
N THR A 108 -16.46 11.69 6.10
CA THR A 108 -16.83 12.67 5.07
C THR A 108 -15.64 13.19 4.25
N ASP A 109 -14.46 12.58 4.43
CA ASP A 109 -13.25 13.00 3.70
C ASP A 109 -13.30 12.48 2.25
N PRO A 110 -12.64 13.13 1.28
CA PRO A 110 -12.59 12.66 -0.09
C PRO A 110 -11.76 11.38 -0.21
N ILE A 111 -12.10 10.52 -1.17
CA ILE A 111 -11.28 9.38 -1.60
C ILE A 111 -10.41 9.87 -2.78
N PRO A 112 -9.10 10.10 -2.59
CA PRO A 112 -8.25 10.61 -3.66
C PRO A 112 -7.93 9.50 -4.67
N ILE A 113 -8.08 9.77 -5.97
CA ILE A 113 -7.54 8.88 -7.02
C ILE A 113 -6.09 9.31 -7.32
N PRO A 114 -5.06 8.54 -6.94
CA PRO A 114 -3.67 8.83 -7.26
C PRO A 114 -3.41 8.63 -8.77
N ALA A 115 -2.42 9.33 -9.33
CA ALA A 115 -2.11 9.27 -10.76
C ALA A 115 -1.89 7.85 -11.29
N LEU A 116 -1.36 6.94 -10.46
CA LEU A 116 -1.15 5.51 -10.75
C LEU A 116 -2.46 4.72 -10.98
N ALA A 117 -3.60 5.24 -10.52
CA ALA A 117 -4.93 4.64 -10.63
C ALA A 117 -5.88 5.40 -11.57
N GLN A 118 -5.60 6.66 -11.93
CA GLN A 118 -6.52 7.52 -12.70
C GLN A 118 -6.86 7.01 -14.11
N ASN A 119 -5.93 6.29 -14.77
CA ASN A 119 -6.09 5.82 -16.14
C ASN A 119 -6.42 4.32 -16.23
N LEU A 120 -7.08 3.77 -15.20
CA LEU A 120 -7.40 2.35 -15.10
C LEU A 120 -8.86 2.15 -14.65
N ASP A 121 -9.58 1.28 -15.33
CA ASP A 121 -10.81 0.69 -14.80
C ASP A 121 -10.52 -0.16 -13.56
N GLY A 122 -11.55 -0.44 -12.75
CA GLY A 122 -11.43 -1.28 -11.57
C GLY A 122 -11.25 -0.55 -10.25
N LEU A 123 -11.63 0.74 -10.15
CA LEU A 123 -11.81 1.39 -8.84
C LEU A 123 -13.14 0.93 -8.24
N ASP A 124 -13.09 0.26 -7.09
CA ASP A 124 -14.20 -0.51 -6.53
C ASP A 124 -14.46 -0.17 -5.05
N TYR A 125 -15.71 -0.33 -4.63
CA TYR A 125 -16.24 -0.08 -3.28
C TYR A 125 -16.43 -1.40 -2.53
N GLU A 126 -16.21 -1.37 -1.21
CA GLU A 126 -16.34 -2.54 -0.35
C GLU A 126 -16.82 -2.12 1.05
N CYS A 127 -18.13 -2.12 1.31
CA CYS A 127 -18.64 -1.81 2.65
C CYS A 127 -18.37 -2.96 3.64
N GLU A 128 -17.66 -2.66 4.73
CA GLU A 128 -17.26 -3.65 5.73
C GLU A 128 -17.66 -3.25 7.15
N LEU A 129 -18.05 -4.23 7.96
CA LEU A 129 -18.08 -4.11 9.42
C LEU A 129 -16.63 -4.01 9.93
N VAL A 130 -16.40 -3.07 10.86
CA VAL A 130 -15.11 -2.85 11.51
C VAL A 130 -15.17 -3.28 12.97
N ILE A 131 -14.21 -4.07 13.42
CA ILE A 131 -13.94 -4.34 14.83
C ILE A 131 -12.82 -3.40 15.29
N VAL A 132 -12.99 -2.73 16.42
CA VAL A 132 -11.91 -1.99 17.10
C VAL A 132 -11.50 -2.72 18.36
N ILE A 133 -10.24 -3.13 18.45
CA ILE A 133 -9.68 -3.79 19.64
C ILE A 133 -9.44 -2.74 20.72
N GLY A 134 -9.95 -3.01 21.93
CA GLY A 134 -9.83 -2.12 23.09
C GLY A 134 -8.86 -2.60 24.17
N LYS A 135 -8.35 -3.82 24.06
CA LYS A 135 -7.44 -4.42 25.05
C LYS A 135 -6.41 -5.32 24.35
N LYS A 136 -5.18 -5.32 24.86
CA LYS A 136 -4.12 -6.26 24.42
C LYS A 136 -4.59 -7.70 24.60
N CYS A 137 -4.46 -8.54 23.58
CA CYS A 137 -4.82 -9.95 23.66
C CYS A 137 -4.05 -10.86 22.69
N THR A 138 -3.82 -12.10 23.13
CA THR A 138 -3.02 -13.11 22.42
C THR A 138 -3.61 -14.48 22.76
N ASN A 139 -3.67 -15.41 21.79
CA ASN A 139 -4.20 -16.77 21.91
C ASN A 139 -5.60 -16.84 22.57
N VAL A 140 -6.52 -15.97 22.17
CA VAL A 140 -7.84 -15.81 22.82
C VAL A 140 -8.83 -16.89 22.39
N ARG A 141 -9.61 -17.42 23.33
CA ARG A 141 -10.70 -18.36 23.04
C ARG A 141 -11.92 -17.65 22.44
N GLU A 142 -12.64 -18.29 21.51
CA GLU A 142 -13.83 -17.72 20.86
C GLU A 142 -14.90 -17.21 21.87
N SER A 143 -15.05 -17.89 23.02
CA SER A 143 -15.96 -17.49 24.10
C SER A 143 -15.58 -16.17 24.79
N GLU A 144 -14.31 -15.76 24.73
CA GLU A 144 -13.77 -14.59 25.43
C GLU A 144 -13.49 -13.41 24.49
N ALA A 145 -13.44 -13.67 23.18
CA ALA A 145 -13.10 -12.71 22.12
C ALA A 145 -13.75 -11.33 22.26
N LEU A 146 -15.06 -11.27 22.48
CA LEU A 146 -15.79 -9.99 22.58
C LEU A 146 -15.33 -9.13 23.77
N SER A 147 -14.80 -9.73 24.85
CA SER A 147 -14.38 -8.98 26.05
C SER A 147 -13.17 -8.05 25.82
N TYR A 148 -12.47 -8.24 24.70
CA TYR A 148 -11.34 -7.44 24.22
C TYR A 148 -11.71 -6.38 23.18
N VAL A 149 -12.92 -6.45 22.62
CA VAL A 149 -13.45 -5.45 21.66
C VAL A 149 -13.83 -4.17 22.41
N LEU A 150 -13.44 -3.02 21.86
CA LEU A 150 -13.90 -1.69 22.29
C LEU A 150 -15.32 -1.44 21.76
N GLY A 151 -15.49 -1.65 20.45
CA GLY A 151 -16.75 -1.48 19.74
C GLY A 151 -16.63 -1.75 18.26
N TYR A 152 -17.66 -1.33 17.52
CA TYR A 152 -17.82 -1.58 16.09
C TYR A 152 -18.02 -0.28 15.31
N SER A 153 -17.59 -0.27 14.04
CA SER A 153 -17.73 0.85 13.10
C SER A 153 -18.04 0.33 11.68
N VAL A 154 -18.17 1.20 10.69
CA VAL A 154 -18.25 0.82 9.27
C VAL A 154 -17.10 1.47 8.47
N ALA A 155 -16.60 0.78 7.45
CA ALA A 155 -15.58 1.27 6.54
C ALA A 155 -15.88 0.94 5.07
N ASN A 156 -15.18 1.61 4.16
CA ASN A 156 -15.12 1.29 2.74
C ASN A 156 -13.70 0.82 2.38
N ASP A 157 -13.49 -0.48 2.09
CA ASP A 157 -12.20 -1.01 1.64
C ASP A 157 -11.97 -0.76 0.14
N VAL A 158 -11.74 0.51 -0.20
CA VAL A 158 -11.54 0.96 -1.59
C VAL A 158 -10.39 0.18 -2.23
N SER A 159 -10.67 -0.33 -3.43
CA SER A 159 -9.82 -1.31 -4.11
C SER A 159 -9.59 -0.95 -5.56
N GLN A 160 -8.35 -1.08 -6.03
CA GLN A 160 -7.97 -1.00 -7.43
C GLN A 160 -7.72 -2.42 -7.94
N ARG A 161 -8.67 -2.97 -8.69
CA ARG A 161 -8.71 -4.38 -9.10
C ARG A 161 -7.56 -4.80 -10.02
N GLU A 162 -7.06 -3.91 -10.85
CA GLU A 162 -5.91 -4.15 -11.72
C GLU A 162 -4.62 -4.27 -10.89
N TRP A 163 -4.42 -3.38 -9.91
CA TRP A 163 -3.29 -3.46 -8.98
C TRP A 163 -3.42 -4.61 -7.97
N GLN A 164 -4.62 -4.89 -7.46
CA GLN A 164 -4.87 -5.99 -6.53
C GLN A 164 -4.61 -7.37 -7.16
N ILE A 165 -5.07 -7.61 -8.39
CA ILE A 165 -5.09 -8.95 -8.99
C ILE A 165 -3.95 -9.16 -9.99
N LYS A 166 -3.65 -8.18 -10.85
CA LYS A 166 -2.72 -8.39 -11.98
C LYS A 166 -1.32 -7.85 -11.74
N ARG A 167 -1.19 -6.71 -11.06
CA ARG A 167 0.10 -6.00 -10.93
C ARG A 167 0.76 -6.12 -9.55
N GLY A 168 0.01 -6.47 -8.51
CA GLY A 168 0.49 -6.57 -7.12
C GLY A 168 1.31 -7.83 -6.80
N GLY A 169 1.73 -8.63 -7.79
CA GLY A 169 2.56 -9.82 -7.55
C GLY A 169 1.90 -10.90 -6.69
N GLY A 170 0.56 -10.95 -6.65
CA GLY A 170 -0.20 -11.83 -5.75
C GLY A 170 -0.52 -11.22 -4.38
N GLN A 171 0.05 -10.05 -4.04
CA GLN A 171 -0.24 -9.31 -2.81
C GLN A 171 -1.31 -8.23 -3.06
N TRP A 172 -2.31 -8.16 -2.19
CA TRP A 172 -3.42 -7.21 -2.34
C TRP A 172 -3.12 -5.82 -1.79
N CYS A 173 -2.12 -5.69 -0.90
CA CYS A 173 -1.84 -4.47 -0.15
C CYS A 173 -1.63 -3.24 -1.04
N LEU A 174 -0.89 -3.37 -2.15
CA LEU A 174 -0.68 -2.25 -3.10
C LEU A 174 -1.98 -1.82 -3.79
N GLY A 175 -2.86 -2.76 -4.14
CA GLY A 175 -4.13 -2.46 -4.79
C GLY A 175 -5.18 -1.85 -3.87
N LYS A 176 -4.99 -1.91 -2.55
CA LYS A 176 -5.94 -1.39 -1.54
C LYS A 176 -5.39 -0.23 -0.72
N GLY A 177 -4.08 -0.16 -0.53
CA GLY A 177 -3.42 0.66 0.50
C GLY A 177 -3.00 2.08 0.11
N PHE A 178 -3.62 2.70 -0.89
CA PHE A 178 -3.37 4.13 -1.18
C PHE A 178 -3.98 5.02 -0.08
N ASP A 179 -3.47 6.25 0.06
CA ASP A 179 -3.92 7.17 1.10
C ASP A 179 -5.42 7.50 0.96
N GLY A 180 -6.15 7.52 2.07
CA GLY A 180 -7.60 7.75 2.11
C GLY A 180 -8.49 6.65 1.50
N TRP A 181 -7.95 5.45 1.21
CA TRP A 181 -8.70 4.32 0.64
C TRP A 181 -9.34 3.37 1.68
N ALA A 182 -9.33 3.74 2.95
CA ALA A 182 -10.15 3.16 4.00
C ALA A 182 -10.92 4.25 4.78
N PRO A 183 -11.86 4.98 4.14
CA PRO A 183 -12.78 5.84 4.86
C PRO A 183 -13.60 5.03 5.87
N TRP A 184 -13.71 5.52 7.10
CA TRP A 184 -14.41 4.80 8.17
C TRP A 184 -15.02 5.73 9.23
N GLY A 185 -15.97 5.18 9.99
CA GLY A 185 -16.75 5.90 11.00
C GLY A 185 -18.23 5.56 10.91
N PRO A 186 -19.16 6.51 11.15
CA PRO A 186 -18.95 7.88 11.64
C PRO A 186 -18.60 7.97 13.14
N GLY A 187 -18.54 6.82 13.83
CA GLY A 187 -18.07 6.67 15.21
C GLY A 187 -17.84 5.19 15.54
N ILE A 188 -17.58 4.88 16.81
CA ILE A 188 -17.46 3.52 17.33
C ILE A 188 -18.62 3.28 18.31
N VAL A 189 -19.52 2.36 17.97
CA VAL A 189 -20.58 1.89 18.87
C VAL A 189 -19.99 0.87 19.83
N SER A 190 -20.15 1.11 21.13
CA SER A 190 -19.67 0.19 22.18
C SER A 190 -20.24 -1.21 21.97
N ARG A 191 -19.39 -2.22 22.17
CA ARG A 191 -19.69 -3.63 21.88
C ARG A 191 -20.89 -4.21 22.65
N ASP A 192 -21.31 -3.54 23.73
CA ASP A 192 -22.41 -3.95 24.60
C ASP A 192 -23.77 -3.33 24.16
N VAL A 193 -23.78 -2.52 23.08
CA VAL A 193 -24.97 -1.79 22.55
C VAL A 193 -25.61 -2.47 21.33
N ILE A 194 -24.85 -3.23 20.53
CA ILE A 194 -25.32 -3.91 19.31
C ILE A 194 -24.73 -5.32 19.18
N ASP A 195 -25.49 -6.25 18.59
CA ASP A 195 -24.97 -7.55 18.16
C ASP A 195 -24.30 -7.40 16.79
N PRO A 196 -22.97 -7.57 16.66
CA PRO A 196 -22.29 -7.41 15.39
C PRO A 196 -22.69 -8.46 14.34
N GLN A 197 -23.29 -9.58 14.75
CA GLN A 197 -23.56 -10.73 13.87
C GLN A 197 -24.95 -10.69 13.21
N ASN A 198 -25.73 -9.62 13.43
CA ASN A 198 -27.06 -9.46 12.84
C ASN A 198 -27.37 -7.98 12.53
N LEU A 199 -26.54 -7.36 11.69
CA LEU A 199 -26.71 -5.97 11.24
C LEU A 199 -26.87 -5.93 9.73
N LYS A 200 -27.85 -5.17 9.21
CA LYS A 200 -27.86 -4.83 7.78
C LYS A 200 -26.64 -3.99 7.42
N ILE A 201 -26.06 -4.29 6.27
CA ILE A 201 -24.88 -3.63 5.73
C ILE A 201 -25.11 -3.33 4.25
N SER A 202 -24.81 -2.11 3.81
CA SER A 202 -25.12 -1.69 2.43
C SER A 202 -24.19 -0.61 1.88
N THR A 203 -24.09 -0.56 0.56
CA THR A 203 -23.37 0.47 -0.19
C THR A 203 -24.30 1.12 -1.19
N ARG A 204 -24.26 2.45 -1.28
CA ARG A 204 -24.90 3.23 -2.35
C ARG A 204 -23.83 3.96 -3.15
N LEU A 205 -23.94 3.93 -4.47
CA LEU A 205 -23.13 4.74 -5.37
C LEU A 205 -24.05 5.75 -6.06
N ASN A 206 -23.80 7.04 -5.90
CA ASN A 206 -24.65 8.14 -6.38
C ASN A 206 -26.12 7.98 -5.98
N GLY A 207 -26.37 7.54 -4.74
CA GLY A 207 -27.70 7.27 -4.18
C GLY A 207 -28.35 5.93 -4.59
N GLN A 208 -27.82 5.22 -5.59
CA GLN A 208 -28.29 3.90 -5.99
C GLN A 208 -27.66 2.81 -5.12
N THR A 209 -28.47 1.98 -4.46
CA THR A 209 -27.98 0.80 -3.73
C THR A 209 -27.30 -0.19 -4.68
N VAL A 210 -26.05 -0.55 -4.36
CA VAL A 210 -25.19 -1.45 -5.14
C VAL A 210 -24.79 -2.70 -4.36
N GLN A 211 -24.64 -2.60 -3.03
CA GLN A 211 -24.52 -3.74 -2.11
C GLN A 211 -25.64 -3.65 -1.07
N GLU A 212 -26.22 -4.79 -0.71
CA GLU A 212 -27.19 -4.93 0.38
C GLU A 212 -27.10 -6.36 0.94
N SER A 213 -26.83 -6.50 2.24
CA SER A 213 -26.67 -7.79 2.91
C SER A 213 -26.87 -7.65 4.42
N ASN A 214 -26.55 -8.70 5.18
CA ASN A 214 -26.50 -8.71 6.63
C ASN A 214 -25.20 -9.38 7.11
N THR A 215 -24.61 -8.89 8.20
CA THR A 215 -23.36 -9.42 8.78
C THR A 215 -23.45 -10.90 9.19
N ALA A 216 -24.65 -11.46 9.34
CA ALA A 216 -24.91 -12.88 9.53
C ALA A 216 -24.35 -13.78 8.40
N ASP A 217 -24.09 -13.25 7.19
CA ASP A 217 -23.48 -13.97 6.06
C ASP A 217 -21.95 -14.14 6.19
N GLN A 218 -21.34 -13.66 7.28
CA GLN A 218 -19.91 -13.83 7.54
C GLN A 218 -19.53 -15.30 7.81
N ILE A 219 -18.54 -15.79 7.06
CA ILE A 219 -17.94 -17.12 7.18
C ILE A 219 -17.18 -17.23 8.52
N PHE A 220 -16.31 -16.25 8.79
CA PHE A 220 -15.60 -16.07 10.04
C PHE A 220 -16.21 -14.87 10.79
N ASN A 221 -17.17 -15.19 11.68
CA ASN A 221 -17.80 -14.22 12.59
C ASN A 221 -16.76 -13.43 13.43
N VAL A 222 -17.19 -12.35 14.08
CA VAL A 222 -16.32 -11.51 14.94
C VAL A 222 -15.51 -12.31 15.96
N LYS A 223 -16.13 -13.29 16.62
CA LYS A 223 -15.47 -14.08 17.68
C LYS A 223 -14.38 -14.99 17.12
N LYS A 224 -14.67 -15.70 16.03
CA LYS A 224 -13.72 -16.55 15.29
C LYS A 224 -12.57 -15.73 14.73
N THR A 225 -12.88 -14.58 14.15
CA THR A 225 -11.87 -13.64 13.62
C THR A 225 -10.86 -13.24 14.69
N ILE A 226 -11.31 -12.79 15.87
CA ILE A 226 -10.41 -12.42 16.97
C ILE A 226 -9.67 -13.65 17.54
N ALA A 227 -10.37 -14.77 17.72
CA ALA A 227 -9.78 -15.99 18.24
C ALA A 227 -8.70 -16.57 17.32
N PHE A 228 -8.84 -16.43 15.99
CA PHE A 228 -7.83 -16.81 15.01
C PHE A 228 -6.70 -15.78 14.91
N LEU A 229 -7.02 -14.50 14.70
CA LEU A 229 -6.01 -13.44 14.50
C LEU A 229 -5.17 -13.11 15.74
N SER A 230 -5.57 -13.58 16.93
CA SER A 230 -4.75 -13.50 18.14
C SER A 230 -3.77 -14.67 18.31
N GLN A 231 -3.83 -15.71 17.47
CA GLN A 231 -2.92 -16.86 17.55
C GLN A 231 -1.56 -16.52 16.97
N GLY A 232 -0.50 -16.64 17.77
CA GLY A 232 0.88 -16.30 17.39
C GLY A 232 1.15 -14.80 17.13
N THR A 233 0.12 -13.99 16.90
CA THR A 233 0.20 -12.53 16.71
C THR A 233 -0.63 -11.83 17.77
N THR A 234 -0.05 -10.90 18.51
CA THR A 234 -0.81 -10.11 19.50
C THR A 234 -1.73 -9.10 18.79
N LEU A 235 -2.95 -8.94 19.29
CA LEU A 235 -3.85 -7.83 18.98
C LEU A 235 -3.67 -6.74 20.06
N MET A 236 -3.49 -5.50 19.64
CA MET A 236 -3.24 -4.35 20.52
C MET A 236 -4.47 -3.42 20.61
N PRO A 237 -4.65 -2.64 21.70
CA PRO A 237 -5.63 -1.57 21.72
C PRO A 237 -5.36 -0.59 20.57
N GLY A 238 -6.37 -0.29 19.77
CA GLY A 238 -6.22 0.50 18.55
C GLY A 238 -5.90 -0.32 17.29
N ASP A 239 -5.84 -1.66 17.36
CA ASP A 239 -5.95 -2.49 16.15
C ASP A 239 -7.37 -2.40 15.58
N ILE A 240 -7.43 -2.17 14.27
CA ILE A 240 -8.66 -2.09 13.49
C ILE A 240 -8.72 -3.33 12.60
N ILE A 241 -9.86 -4.05 12.62
CA ILE A 241 -10.08 -5.23 11.78
C ILE A 241 -11.30 -4.98 10.89
N LEU A 242 -11.05 -4.84 9.59
CA LEU A 242 -12.03 -4.83 8.51
C LEU A 242 -12.41 -6.29 8.19
N THR A 243 -13.70 -6.62 8.27
CA THR A 243 -14.18 -8.01 8.39
C THR A 243 -14.75 -8.61 7.10
N GLY A 244 -14.41 -8.05 5.95
CA GLY A 244 -14.87 -8.48 4.64
C GLY A 244 -16.13 -7.74 4.15
N THR A 245 -16.30 -7.77 2.84
CA THR A 245 -17.37 -7.12 2.08
C THR A 245 -18.41 -8.12 1.57
N PRO A 246 -19.72 -7.78 1.55
CA PRO A 246 -20.77 -8.61 0.97
C PRO A 246 -20.75 -8.60 -0.57
N SER A 247 -21.57 -9.45 -1.18
CA SER A 247 -21.73 -9.47 -2.64
C SER A 247 -22.27 -8.15 -3.20
N GLY A 248 -22.01 -7.89 -4.48
CA GLY A 248 -22.46 -6.70 -5.21
C GLY A 248 -21.37 -5.65 -5.44
N VAL A 249 -20.11 -5.95 -5.10
CA VAL A 249 -18.93 -5.13 -5.47
C VAL A 249 -18.87 -4.96 -6.99
N GLY A 250 -18.31 -3.84 -7.45
CA GLY A 250 -18.22 -3.46 -8.85
C GLY A 250 -17.69 -4.54 -9.78
N MET A 251 -16.70 -5.32 -9.33
CA MET A 251 -16.15 -6.47 -10.06
C MET A 251 -17.13 -7.63 -10.27
N GLY A 252 -17.97 -7.94 -9.27
CA GLY A 252 -18.88 -9.08 -9.26
C GLY A 252 -20.13 -8.88 -10.11
N ARG A 253 -20.42 -7.62 -10.48
CA ARG A 253 -21.61 -7.23 -11.24
C ARG A 253 -21.45 -7.52 -12.74
N SER A 254 -22.59 -7.74 -13.41
CA SER A 254 -22.68 -7.90 -14.86
C SER A 254 -23.79 -6.97 -15.40
N PRO A 255 -23.45 -5.86 -16.06
CA PRO A 255 -22.10 -5.33 -16.30
C PRO A 255 -21.39 -4.88 -15.01
N GLN A 256 -20.07 -4.81 -15.05
CA GLN A 256 -19.24 -4.29 -13.96
C GLN A 256 -19.50 -2.80 -13.73
N LEU A 257 -19.36 -2.34 -12.49
CA LEU A 257 -19.65 -0.97 -12.07
C LEU A 257 -18.50 -0.39 -11.25
N TRP A 258 -17.69 0.47 -11.87
CA TRP A 258 -16.55 1.12 -11.23
C TRP A 258 -16.89 2.54 -10.77
N MET A 259 -16.32 2.94 -9.64
CA MET A 259 -16.33 4.34 -9.19
C MET A 259 -15.46 5.21 -10.09
N LYS A 260 -15.82 6.49 -10.21
CA LYS A 260 -15.17 7.49 -11.06
C LYS A 260 -14.97 8.79 -10.32
N ASP A 261 -14.11 9.66 -10.87
CA ASP A 261 -13.97 11.04 -10.42
C ASP A 261 -15.35 11.75 -10.40
N GLY A 262 -15.68 12.36 -9.26
CA GLY A 262 -16.95 13.02 -9.00
C GLY A 262 -18.03 12.16 -8.33
N ASP A 263 -17.90 10.82 -8.32
CA ASP A 263 -18.89 9.94 -7.69
C ASP A 263 -18.95 10.12 -6.17
N VAL A 264 -20.12 9.87 -5.59
CA VAL A 264 -20.33 9.81 -4.14
C VAL A 264 -20.67 8.39 -3.73
N VAL A 265 -19.88 7.82 -2.82
CA VAL A 265 -20.12 6.51 -2.23
C VAL A 265 -20.59 6.66 -0.78
N GLU A 266 -21.70 6.01 -0.45
CA GLU A 266 -22.22 5.91 0.91
C GLU A 266 -22.10 4.46 1.38
N VAL A 267 -21.41 4.22 2.49
CA VAL A 267 -21.36 2.90 3.16
C VAL A 267 -22.07 2.99 4.50
N GLU A 268 -22.98 2.06 4.77
CA GLU A 268 -23.95 2.14 5.87
C GLU A 268 -24.06 0.82 6.63
N LEU A 269 -24.03 0.89 7.96
CA LEU A 269 -24.19 -0.24 8.87
C LEU A 269 -25.27 0.07 9.92
N GLU A 270 -26.25 -0.83 10.04
CA GLU A 270 -27.36 -0.72 10.96
C GLU A 270 -26.88 -0.55 12.41
N GLY A 271 -27.48 0.39 13.15
CA GLY A 271 -27.13 0.67 14.54
C GLY A 271 -25.88 1.57 14.73
N VAL A 272 -25.06 1.76 13.69
CA VAL A 272 -23.82 2.55 13.71
C VAL A 272 -23.99 3.87 12.93
N GLY A 273 -24.49 3.81 11.70
CA GLY A 273 -24.60 4.95 10.80
C GLY A 273 -23.83 4.76 9.50
N LYS A 274 -23.46 5.87 8.86
CA LYS A 274 -22.84 5.87 7.52
C LYS A 274 -21.65 6.80 7.33
N CYS A 275 -20.75 6.40 6.43
CA CYS A 275 -19.74 7.26 5.81
C CYS A 275 -20.21 7.68 4.42
N VAL A 276 -19.98 8.93 4.03
CA VAL A 276 -20.38 9.52 2.76
C VAL A 276 -19.17 10.23 2.17
N ASN A 277 -18.49 9.58 1.23
CA ASN A 277 -17.21 10.02 0.71
C ASN A 277 -17.31 10.32 -0.78
N LYS A 278 -16.70 11.42 -1.22
CA LYS A 278 -16.64 11.79 -2.64
C LYS A 278 -15.32 11.33 -3.24
N VAL A 279 -15.37 10.70 -4.40
CA VAL A 279 -14.21 10.24 -5.15
C VAL A 279 -13.68 11.41 -5.99
N GLU A 280 -12.40 11.75 -5.85
CA GLU A 280 -11.80 12.93 -6.50
C GLU A 280 -10.38 12.66 -7.00
N THR A 281 -10.03 13.06 -8.22
CA THR A 281 -8.63 13.05 -8.66
C THR A 281 -7.75 14.01 -7.86
N ALA A 282 -6.48 13.65 -7.67
CA ALA A 282 -5.49 14.52 -7.01
C ALA A 282 -5.41 15.94 -7.62
N THR A 283 -5.61 16.06 -8.94
CA THR A 283 -5.67 17.35 -9.66
C THR A 283 -6.86 18.20 -9.20
N ASN A 284 -8.04 17.59 -9.03
CA ASN A 284 -9.24 18.29 -8.55
C ASN A 284 -9.08 18.73 -7.08
N LEU A 285 -8.45 17.91 -6.24
CA LEU A 285 -8.15 18.25 -4.85
C LEU A 285 -7.22 19.47 -4.75
N LEU A 286 -6.14 19.52 -5.55
CA LEU A 286 -5.24 20.68 -5.63
C LEU A 286 -5.97 21.93 -6.14
N ASN A 287 -6.80 21.80 -7.17
CA ASN A 287 -7.59 22.92 -7.70
C ASN A 287 -8.62 23.44 -6.68
N ALA A 288 -9.31 22.55 -5.95
CA ALA A 288 -10.23 22.92 -4.90
C ALA A 288 -9.52 23.57 -3.69
N LEU A 289 -8.29 23.14 -3.37
CA LEU A 289 -7.46 23.78 -2.36
C LEU A 289 -7.03 25.19 -2.81
N HIS A 290 -6.53 25.34 -4.05
CA HIS A 290 -6.21 26.66 -4.62
C HIS A 290 -7.42 27.59 -4.64
N GLN A 291 -8.60 27.10 -5.01
CA GLN A 291 -9.83 27.89 -4.99
C GLN A 291 -10.22 28.32 -3.56
N LYS A 292 -10.18 27.40 -2.58
CA LYS A 292 -10.45 27.74 -1.17
C LYS A 292 -9.42 28.71 -0.57
N LEU A 293 -8.17 28.64 -1.01
CA LEU A 293 -7.12 29.61 -0.63
C LEU A 293 -7.37 30.98 -1.27
N ALA A 294 -7.83 31.01 -2.54
CA ALA A 294 -8.21 32.24 -3.23
C ALA A 294 -9.46 32.92 -2.64
N GLU A 295 -10.43 32.13 -2.15
CA GLU A 295 -11.63 32.60 -1.44
C GLU A 295 -11.33 33.10 0.00
N CYS A 296 -10.09 32.97 0.49
CA CYS A 296 -9.68 33.33 1.84
C CYS A 296 -8.68 34.51 1.83
N PRO A 297 -9.14 35.78 1.66
CA PRO A 297 -8.27 36.93 1.43
C PRO A 297 -7.29 37.25 2.57
N THR A 298 -7.52 36.73 3.78
CA THR A 298 -6.58 36.86 4.91
C THR A 298 -5.32 36.00 4.75
N VAL A 299 -5.42 34.81 4.16
CA VAL A 299 -4.27 33.91 3.99
C VAL A 299 -3.34 34.43 2.89
N LEU A 300 -3.92 34.91 1.77
CA LEU A 300 -3.16 35.58 0.72
C LEU A 300 -2.47 36.86 1.22
N ALA A 301 -3.09 37.62 2.13
CA ALA A 301 -2.47 38.80 2.73
C ALA A 301 -1.26 38.45 3.63
N GLU A 302 -1.36 37.39 4.44
CA GLU A 302 -0.25 36.93 5.29
C GLU A 302 0.90 36.36 4.43
N MET A 303 0.61 35.53 3.43
CA MET A 303 1.63 35.00 2.51
C MET A 303 2.31 36.11 1.69
N ALA A 304 1.54 37.07 1.14
CA ALA A 304 2.10 38.21 0.41
C ALA A 304 2.96 39.12 1.31
N SER A 305 2.57 39.32 2.58
CA SER A 305 3.39 40.10 3.53
C SER A 305 4.74 39.46 3.85
N THR A 306 4.84 38.13 3.71
CA THR A 306 6.07 37.37 3.96
C THR A 306 7.02 37.40 2.75
N LEU A 307 6.50 37.53 1.53
CA LEU A 307 7.28 37.50 0.28
C LEU A 307 7.79 38.87 -0.20
N VAL A 308 7.35 39.98 0.41
CA VAL A 308 7.71 41.35 -0.03
C VAL A 308 8.86 41.97 0.78
N SER A 309 9.36 41.32 1.84
CA SER A 309 10.38 41.89 2.74
C SER A 309 11.83 41.55 2.39
N SER A 310 12.12 40.93 1.23
CA SER A 310 13.49 40.58 0.84
C SER A 310 13.75 40.58 -0.68
N HIS A 311 14.02 41.77 -1.26
CA HIS A 311 15.14 42.04 -2.20
C HIS A 311 14.97 43.42 -2.90
N PRO A 312 16.02 44.26 -2.97
CA PRO A 312 16.11 45.34 -3.94
C PRO A 312 17.01 44.95 -5.14
N LEU A 313 16.42 45.04 -6.34
CA LEU A 313 16.99 45.34 -7.67
C LEU A 313 18.44 44.93 -8.01
N ALA A 314 18.56 44.10 -9.06
CA ALA A 314 19.62 44.24 -10.07
C ALA A 314 19.06 43.88 -11.47
N GLU A 315 19.11 44.85 -12.37
CA GLU A 315 18.72 44.71 -13.78
C GLU A 315 19.99 44.72 -14.66
N GLN A 316 19.92 44.13 -15.86
CA GLN A 316 20.89 44.16 -16.97
C GLN A 316 21.79 42.93 -17.25
N ARG A 317 21.53 42.39 -18.45
CA ARG A 317 22.42 41.84 -19.52
C ARG A 317 22.43 40.33 -19.74
N ARG A 318 22.26 39.99 -21.04
CA ARG A 318 22.44 38.67 -21.64
C ARG A 318 23.95 38.40 -21.86
N PRO A 319 24.40 37.15 -21.80
CA PRO A 319 25.51 36.64 -22.58
C PRO A 319 25.00 36.08 -23.93
N ASP A 320 25.87 36.07 -24.93
CA ASP A 320 25.60 35.57 -26.29
C ASP A 320 25.65 34.04 -26.38
N MET A 321 25.16 33.51 -27.52
CA MET A 321 25.52 32.17 -27.98
C MET A 321 26.95 32.18 -28.51
N ASP A 322 27.85 31.47 -27.83
CA ASP A 322 28.96 30.69 -28.40
C ASP A 322 29.56 29.83 -27.25
N ASP A 323 30.45 28.88 -27.56
CA ASP A 323 31.07 27.91 -26.62
C ASP A 323 30.16 26.81 -26.03
N ILE A 324 29.58 25.98 -26.91
CA ILE A 324 29.35 24.55 -26.61
C ILE A 324 30.27 23.72 -27.51
N ASP A 325 31.48 23.43 -27.02
CA ASP A 325 32.34 22.39 -27.60
C ASP A 325 33.40 21.91 -26.59
N SER A 326 33.03 21.00 -25.67
CA SER A 326 33.98 20.11 -24.95
C SER A 326 33.31 19.19 -23.91
N TRP A 327 32.71 18.07 -24.36
CA TRP A 327 33.11 16.73 -23.88
C TRP A 327 32.38 15.59 -24.60
N VAL A 328 33.13 14.81 -25.38
CA VAL A 328 32.74 13.51 -25.94
C VAL A 328 33.89 12.53 -25.65
N PRO A 329 33.64 11.31 -25.15
CA PRO A 329 34.70 10.37 -24.81
C PRO A 329 35.23 9.60 -26.04
N PRO A 330 36.56 9.36 -26.16
CA PRO A 330 37.12 8.58 -27.27
C PRO A 330 37.23 7.07 -26.96
N HIS A 331 36.90 6.25 -27.96
CA HIS A 331 37.18 4.80 -27.96
C HIS A 331 38.57 4.47 -28.56
N GLY A 332 39.30 3.49 -27.99
CA GLY A 332 39.85 2.39 -28.81
C GLY A 332 41.34 2.01 -28.74
N LYS A 333 41.58 0.73 -28.40
CA LYS A 333 42.53 -0.25 -29.00
C LYS A 333 44.06 -0.21 -28.67
N ALA A 334 44.44 -1.09 -27.74
CA ALA A 334 45.34 -2.25 -27.87
C ALA A 334 46.71 -2.20 -28.62
N LYS A 335 47.78 -2.52 -27.87
CA LYS A 335 49.03 -3.30 -28.17
C LYS A 335 49.95 -3.19 -26.92
N SER A 336 50.89 -4.09 -26.56
CA SER A 336 51.35 -5.39 -27.08
C SER A 336 52.21 -6.10 -25.99
N LEU A 337 52.41 -7.43 -26.15
CA LEU A 337 53.51 -8.33 -25.65
C LEU A 337 54.60 -7.77 -24.70
N ASP A 338 55.08 -8.51 -23.69
CA ASP A 338 55.94 -9.69 -23.91
C ASP A 338 56.03 -10.75 -22.78
N VAL A 339 56.75 -11.84 -23.07
CA VAL A 339 56.87 -13.14 -22.37
C VAL A 339 58.08 -13.23 -21.43
N VAL A 340 58.04 -14.03 -20.34
CA VAL A 340 59.09 -14.97 -19.86
C VAL A 340 58.48 -16.02 -18.88
N HIS A 341 59.01 -17.25 -18.89
CA HIS A 341 58.62 -18.47 -18.14
C HIS A 341 59.46 -18.70 -16.85
N LEU A 342 59.26 -19.86 -16.22
CA LEU A 342 60.07 -20.54 -15.17
C LEU A 342 59.69 -20.19 -13.71
N ASP A 343 59.71 -21.09 -12.72
CA ASP A 343 59.54 -22.56 -12.63
C ASP A 343 59.52 -22.92 -11.11
N GLU A 344 58.86 -24.03 -10.79
CA GLU A 344 59.12 -25.03 -9.72
C GLU A 344 59.85 -24.70 -8.39
N GLY A 345 59.43 -25.38 -7.29
CA GLY A 345 60.40 -25.99 -6.36
C GLY A 345 60.29 -25.75 -4.84
N TYR A 346 59.63 -26.70 -4.16
CA TYR A 346 60.12 -27.38 -2.93
C TYR A 346 60.78 -26.62 -1.74
N SER A 347 60.03 -26.56 -0.63
CA SER A 347 60.42 -27.02 0.73
C SER A 347 61.45 -26.31 1.63
N SER A 348 61.08 -26.31 2.92
CA SER A 348 61.92 -26.60 4.12
C SER A 348 62.62 -25.47 4.90
N SER A 349 62.01 -25.18 6.07
CA SER A 349 62.62 -25.09 7.42
C SER A 349 63.79 -24.14 7.74
N ILE A 350 63.67 -23.44 8.89
CA ILE A 350 64.71 -23.43 9.95
C ILE A 350 64.08 -23.17 11.33
N ASN A 351 64.65 -23.79 12.38
CA ASN A 351 64.20 -23.75 13.77
C ASN A 351 64.75 -22.55 14.55
N SER A 352 64.15 -22.21 15.71
CA SER A 352 64.88 -22.15 17.00
C SER A 352 63.95 -22.11 18.23
N LEU A 353 64.13 -23.09 19.12
CA LEU A 353 63.53 -23.28 20.47
C LEU A 353 64.38 -22.52 21.54
N PRO A 354 63.98 -22.34 22.84
CA PRO A 354 63.47 -23.37 23.79
C PRO A 354 62.43 -22.91 24.85
N GLY A 355 61.74 -23.72 25.65
CA GLY A 355 61.83 -25.15 25.97
C GLY A 355 61.44 -25.41 27.45
N LEU A 356 61.04 -26.66 27.74
CA LEU A 356 60.88 -27.32 29.07
C LEU A 356 59.64 -26.94 29.92
N SER A 357 58.58 -27.77 30.03
CA SER A 357 58.44 -29.06 30.76
C SER A 357 57.75 -28.89 32.13
N ARG A 358 56.97 -29.83 32.71
CA ARG A 358 56.75 -31.26 32.41
C ARG A 358 55.52 -31.84 33.16
N THR A 359 54.83 -32.81 32.54
CA THR A 359 54.18 -34.01 33.16
C THR A 359 53.04 -33.94 34.21
N ARG A 360 51.84 -34.37 33.76
CA ARG A 360 51.21 -35.70 34.04
C ARG A 360 50.28 -35.89 35.27
N SER A 361 49.22 -36.67 35.00
CA SER A 361 48.46 -37.60 35.89
C SER A 361 47.11 -37.12 36.45
N VAL A 362 46.07 -37.91 36.16
CA VAL A 362 44.72 -37.93 36.78
C VAL A 362 44.80 -38.81 38.06
N PRO A 363 44.03 -38.52 39.13
CA PRO A 363 42.76 -39.21 39.36
C PRO A 363 41.63 -38.24 39.75
N GLY A 364 40.39 -38.73 39.84
CA GLY A 364 39.21 -37.91 40.18
C GLY A 364 38.44 -38.39 41.43
N ASP A 365 37.20 -37.89 41.49
CA ASP A 365 36.09 -38.18 42.42
C ASP A 365 36.00 -37.37 43.75
N ASP A 366 34.76 -37.32 44.26
CA ASP A 366 34.25 -36.77 45.53
C ASP A 366 34.15 -35.23 45.72
N SER A 367 33.01 -34.69 45.26
CA SER A 367 31.94 -34.05 46.08
C SER A 367 32.15 -32.80 46.99
N GLN A 368 31.07 -32.00 47.04
CA GLN A 368 30.67 -31.00 48.05
C GLN A 368 31.23 -29.56 47.99
N ASP A 369 30.27 -28.64 47.75
CA ASP A 369 30.12 -27.25 48.20
C ASP A 369 31.32 -26.48 48.82
N LYS A 370 31.59 -25.31 48.23
CA LYS A 370 31.49 -24.03 48.97
C LYS A 370 31.52 -22.78 48.08
N ASP A 371 30.75 -21.79 48.50
CA ASP A 371 30.81 -20.42 48.02
C ASP A 371 32.24 -19.86 48.04
N SER A 372 32.71 -19.39 46.89
CA SER A 372 33.64 -18.26 46.83
C SER A 372 33.56 -17.59 45.47
N VAL A 373 32.84 -16.48 45.41
CA VAL A 373 33.04 -15.50 44.33
C VAL A 373 34.50 -15.05 44.44
N ARG A 374 35.29 -15.34 43.40
CA ARG A 374 36.57 -14.67 43.20
C ARG A 374 36.32 -13.50 42.29
N ASP A 375 36.30 -12.31 42.89
CA ASP A 375 36.35 -11.06 42.16
C ASP A 375 37.60 -11.10 41.25
N LEU A 376 37.36 -11.03 39.93
CA LEU A 376 38.42 -10.68 39.00
C LEU A 376 38.54 -9.16 39.01
N ASP A 377 39.70 -8.71 39.46
CA ASP A 377 40.07 -7.32 39.68
C ASP A 377 40.16 -6.57 38.34
N VAL A 378 39.01 -6.14 37.83
CA VAL A 378 38.92 -5.22 36.69
C VAL A 378 39.24 -3.83 37.22
N GLY A 379 40.44 -3.34 36.89
CA GLY A 379 40.88 -2.00 37.28
C GLY A 379 39.90 -0.90 36.84
N PRO A 380 39.93 0.28 37.49
CA PRO A 380 38.91 1.30 37.32
C PRO A 380 38.82 1.75 35.86
N VAL A 381 37.70 1.43 35.21
CA VAL A 381 37.30 2.06 33.95
C VAL A 381 37.01 3.51 34.27
N SER A 382 37.78 4.42 33.67
CA SER A 382 37.59 5.86 33.85
C SER A 382 36.30 6.32 33.17
N ASP A 383 35.46 7.08 33.89
CA ASP A 383 34.21 7.70 33.41
C ASP A 383 34.42 8.84 32.37
N ASP A 384 35.51 8.79 31.58
CA ASP A 384 35.82 9.74 30.50
C ASP A 384 35.63 9.07 29.12
N LEU A 385 34.38 8.78 28.76
CA LEU A 385 34.01 8.66 27.35
C LEU A 385 33.88 10.06 26.75
N GLY A 386 35.01 10.58 26.26
CA GLY A 386 35.05 11.83 25.51
C GLY A 386 34.21 11.80 24.24
N GLU A 387 33.97 12.98 23.65
CA GLU A 387 33.24 13.13 22.38
C GLU A 387 33.81 12.20 21.30
N VAL A 388 33.02 11.20 20.89
CA VAL A 388 33.36 10.31 19.78
C VAL A 388 33.13 11.08 18.48
N ASP A 389 34.22 11.37 17.76
CA ASP A 389 34.18 11.95 16.42
C ASP A 389 33.71 10.90 15.40
N TRP A 390 32.40 10.88 15.15
CA TRP A 390 31.76 10.00 14.17
C TRP A 390 32.23 10.22 12.72
N THR A 391 33.02 11.26 12.42
CA THR A 391 33.62 11.45 11.09
C THR A 391 34.84 10.54 10.85
N GLN A 392 35.41 9.95 11.91
CA GLN A 392 36.58 9.06 11.89
C GLN A 392 36.30 7.67 12.49
N TYR A 393 35.03 7.30 12.65
CA TYR A 393 34.65 5.98 13.15
C TYR A 393 34.90 4.88 12.11
N ASP A 394 36.01 4.15 12.26
CA ASP A 394 36.15 2.81 11.70
C ASP A 394 35.58 1.77 12.69
N PRO A 395 34.78 0.78 12.22
CA PRO A 395 34.27 -0.28 13.08
C PRO A 395 35.41 -1.13 13.65
N PRO A 396 35.28 -1.69 14.88
CA PRO A 396 36.28 -2.59 15.44
C PRO A 396 36.59 -3.77 14.52
N ASP A 397 37.87 -4.18 14.42
CA ASP A 397 38.33 -5.27 13.55
C ASP A 397 37.57 -6.60 13.74
N ALA A 398 36.99 -6.82 14.93
CA ALA A 398 36.12 -7.95 15.25
C ALA A 398 34.83 -8.03 14.40
N LEU A 399 34.42 -6.95 13.72
CA LEU A 399 33.31 -6.96 12.75
C LEU A 399 33.76 -7.31 11.32
N PHE A 400 35.08 -7.32 11.06
CA PHE A 400 35.67 -7.67 9.76
C PHE A 400 36.21 -9.10 9.72
N VAL A 401 36.29 -9.77 10.87
CA VAL A 401 36.70 -11.18 10.99
C VAL A 401 35.53 -12.01 11.51
N VAL A 402 34.79 -12.62 10.60
CA VAL A 402 34.04 -13.84 10.90
C VAL A 402 34.91 -14.99 10.41
N GLU A 403 35.54 -15.72 11.34
CA GLU A 403 36.23 -16.96 10.96
C GLU A 403 35.20 -17.94 10.36
N ASP A 404 35.58 -18.57 9.24
CA ASP A 404 34.85 -19.63 8.53
C ASP A 404 33.49 -19.30 7.86
N VAL A 405 33.36 -18.14 7.19
CA VAL A 405 32.26 -17.88 6.22
C VAL A 405 32.77 -17.80 4.77
N GLU A 406 32.71 -18.92 4.04
CA GLU A 406 33.04 -19.00 2.60
C GLU A 406 31.91 -18.50 1.65
N SER A 407 30.84 -17.89 2.19
CA SER A 407 29.69 -17.48 1.39
C SER A 407 29.89 -16.12 0.71
N GLU A 408 30.25 -16.15 -0.56
CA GLU A 408 30.42 -14.97 -1.45
C GLU A 408 29.21 -14.00 -1.37
N ILE A 409 27.99 -14.56 -1.26
CA ILE A 409 26.73 -13.83 -1.11
C ILE A 409 26.65 -13.07 0.22
N VAL A 410 27.12 -13.65 1.32
CA VAL A 410 27.10 -12.99 2.65
C VAL A 410 28.08 -11.82 2.65
N SER A 411 29.28 -12.00 2.09
CA SER A 411 30.28 -10.94 1.93
C SER A 411 29.75 -9.78 1.07
N GLU A 412 29.03 -10.07 -0.02
CA GLU A 412 28.43 -9.05 -0.89
C GLU A 412 27.28 -8.29 -0.21
N ILE A 413 26.46 -8.99 0.61
CA ILE A 413 25.39 -8.38 1.42
C ILE A 413 25.95 -7.50 2.54
N VAL A 414 26.98 -7.96 3.26
CA VAL A 414 27.63 -7.19 4.34
C VAL A 414 28.31 -5.95 3.76
N GLY A 415 29.06 -6.09 2.66
CA GLY A 415 29.67 -4.96 1.95
C GLY A 415 28.63 -3.92 1.49
N SER A 416 27.54 -4.38 0.87
CA SER A 416 26.42 -3.52 0.43
C SER A 416 25.73 -2.82 1.61
N SER A 417 25.62 -3.48 2.77
CA SER A 417 25.01 -2.91 3.97
C SER A 417 25.88 -1.83 4.59
N ILE A 418 27.20 -2.07 4.70
CA ILE A 418 28.19 -1.08 5.16
C ILE A 418 28.18 0.16 4.24
N GLU A 419 28.12 -0.04 2.92
CA GLU A 419 28.12 1.07 1.96
C GLU A 419 26.82 1.89 2.01
N ASN A 420 25.66 1.24 2.23
CA ASN A 420 24.39 1.93 2.45
C ASN A 420 24.39 2.75 3.75
N ILE A 421 24.92 2.21 4.86
CA ILE A 421 25.07 2.95 6.12
C ILE A 421 25.99 4.16 5.93
N ARG A 422 27.17 3.96 5.31
CA ARG A 422 28.08 5.07 4.94
C ARG A 422 27.40 6.12 4.06
N ARG A 423 26.45 5.73 3.21
CA ARG A 423 25.67 6.67 2.38
C ARG A 423 24.67 7.47 3.21
N GLN A 424 23.93 6.84 4.11
CA GLN A 424 22.97 7.53 5.00
C GLN A 424 23.67 8.51 5.94
N VAL A 425 24.80 8.12 6.55
CA VAL A 425 25.59 9.01 7.42
C VAL A 425 26.07 10.26 6.67
N ARG A 426 26.58 10.10 5.44
CA ARG A 426 26.99 11.24 4.59
C ARG A 426 25.81 12.18 4.28
N MET A 427 24.65 11.65 3.90
CA MET A 427 23.45 12.46 3.63
C MET A 427 22.96 13.22 4.86
N MET A 428 23.01 12.59 6.05
CA MET A 428 22.65 13.25 7.31
C MET A 428 23.63 14.38 7.65
N HIS A 429 24.94 14.17 7.41
CA HIS A 429 25.97 15.17 7.68
C HIS A 429 25.91 16.38 6.71
N ASP A 430 25.62 16.15 5.42
CA ASP A 430 25.38 17.24 4.47
C ASP A 430 24.15 18.08 4.87
N ALA A 431 23.07 17.43 5.34
CA ALA A 431 21.87 18.13 5.83
C ALA A 431 22.14 18.94 7.12
N VAL A 432 22.95 18.42 8.05
CA VAL A 432 23.36 19.17 9.26
C VAL A 432 24.22 20.38 8.86
N ARG A 433 25.18 20.22 7.95
CA ARG A 433 26.03 21.33 7.47
C ARG A 433 25.20 22.44 6.80
N GLU A 434 24.16 22.11 6.05
CA GLU A 434 23.23 23.11 5.48
C GLU A 434 22.47 23.89 6.56
N VAL A 435 22.06 23.23 7.66
CA VAL A 435 21.41 23.89 8.81
C VAL A 435 22.39 24.80 9.57
N GLU A 436 23.62 24.35 9.79
CA GLU A 436 24.67 25.15 10.45
C GLU A 436 25.10 26.36 9.61
N GLU A 437 25.19 26.21 8.28
CA GLU A 437 25.38 27.34 7.37
C GLU A 437 24.21 28.33 7.42
N PHE A 438 22.97 27.85 7.58
CA PHE A 438 21.80 28.70 7.70
C PHE A 438 21.78 29.46 9.04
N GLU A 439 22.11 28.79 10.14
CA GLU A 439 22.21 29.40 11.47
C GLU A 439 23.35 30.42 11.57
N SER A 440 24.53 30.12 11.03
CA SER A 440 25.68 31.03 11.05
C SER A 440 25.43 32.29 10.21
N LYS A 441 24.82 32.15 9.03
CA LYS A 441 24.32 33.29 8.23
C LYS A 441 23.24 34.07 8.98
N GLY A 442 22.40 33.40 9.79
CA GLY A 442 21.43 34.04 10.68
C GLY A 442 22.07 34.87 11.80
N LYS A 443 23.07 34.29 12.50
CA LYS A 443 23.80 34.94 13.62
C LYS A 443 24.61 36.15 13.13
N GLN A 444 25.35 36.04 12.02
CA GLN A 444 26.05 37.17 11.39
C GLN A 444 25.11 38.31 10.95
N ARG A 445 23.86 38.00 10.62
CA ARG A 445 22.83 38.99 10.26
C ARG A 445 22.22 39.69 11.48
N ALA A 446 22.28 39.07 12.66
CA ALA A 446 21.85 39.66 13.93
C ALA A 446 22.95 40.54 14.56
N GLU A 447 24.21 40.12 14.50
CA GLU A 447 25.34 40.88 15.08
C GLU A 447 25.65 42.19 14.34
N ASN A 448 25.34 42.27 13.05
CA ASN A 448 25.50 43.50 12.25
C ASN A 448 24.45 44.59 12.54
N VAL A 449 23.53 44.40 13.51
CA VAL A 449 22.54 45.40 13.93
C VAL A 449 22.83 45.89 15.36
N GLY A 450 23.98 46.56 15.51
CA GLY A 450 24.37 47.27 16.74
C GLY A 450 23.60 48.60 16.94
N PRO A 451 23.41 49.06 18.19
CA PRO A 451 22.47 50.14 18.50
C PRO A 451 23.06 51.54 18.31
N GLN A 452 22.34 52.41 17.57
CA GLN A 452 22.58 53.86 17.64
C GLN A 452 21.65 54.53 18.65
N ALA A 453 22.23 55.41 19.46
CA ALA A 453 21.55 56.16 20.52
C ALA A 453 20.62 57.25 19.94
N GLY A 454 19.57 57.57 20.68
CA GLY A 454 18.49 58.42 20.18
C GLY A 454 18.66 59.93 20.38
N HIS A 455 17.83 60.69 19.67
CA HIS A 455 17.42 62.05 20.02
C HIS A 455 15.91 62.22 19.81
N GLY A 456 15.30 63.16 20.52
CA GLY A 456 13.85 63.33 20.60
C GLY A 456 13.21 63.98 19.34
N PRO A 457 11.87 63.96 19.24
CA PRO A 457 11.18 64.47 18.06
C PRO A 457 11.00 65.99 18.10
N GLU A 458 11.64 66.69 17.18
CA GLU A 458 11.36 68.10 16.87
C GLU A 458 10.59 68.21 15.54
N THR A 459 9.80 69.28 15.41
CA THR A 459 8.76 69.46 14.38
C THR A 459 9.29 69.80 12.99
N GLN A 460 8.67 69.24 11.94
CA GLN A 460 8.25 70.00 10.74
C GLN A 460 7.25 69.23 9.83
N GLN A 461 6.59 69.97 8.95
CA GLN A 461 5.43 69.56 8.12
C GLN A 461 5.85 68.96 6.76
N PRO A 462 4.94 68.24 6.06
CA PRO A 462 5.23 67.66 4.73
C PRO A 462 5.18 68.69 3.59
N PRO A 463 5.89 68.47 2.46
CA PRO A 463 5.75 69.28 1.25
C PRO A 463 4.40 69.08 0.56
N SER A 464 3.99 70.12 -0.17
CA SER A 464 2.73 70.21 -0.94
C SER A 464 2.91 69.94 -2.43
N GLU A 465 1.81 70.11 -3.19
CA GLU A 465 1.66 69.96 -4.64
C GLU A 465 1.51 68.49 -5.13
N TRP A 466 0.62 68.13 -6.07
CA TRP A 466 -0.15 68.94 -7.03
C TRP A 466 -1.66 68.69 -6.98
N GLN A 467 -2.45 69.72 -7.29
CA GLN A 467 -3.91 69.67 -7.47
C GLN A 467 -4.27 69.26 -8.91
N ASN A 468 -5.40 68.56 -9.11
CA ASN A 468 -6.54 69.10 -9.86
C ASN A 468 -7.75 68.15 -9.91
N GLU A 469 -8.93 68.75 -9.94
CA GLU A 469 -10.27 68.13 -9.91
C GLU A 469 -10.78 67.79 -11.35
N PRO A 470 -11.92 67.09 -11.52
CA PRO A 470 -13.18 67.84 -11.60
C PRO A 470 -14.43 67.14 -11.01
N SER A 471 -15.54 67.87 -11.06
CA SER A 471 -16.67 67.81 -10.12
C SER A 471 -17.94 67.10 -10.63
N LEU A 472 -18.93 67.04 -9.74
CA LEU A 472 -20.26 66.41 -9.85
C LEU A 472 -21.16 66.91 -11.01
N LEU A 473 -22.05 66.02 -11.49
CA LEU A 473 -23.44 66.34 -11.89
C LEU A 473 -24.39 65.12 -11.67
N THR A 474 -25.67 65.39 -11.43
CA THR A 474 -26.83 64.47 -11.24
C THR A 474 -28.01 65.01 -12.11
N PRO A 475 -29.26 64.46 -12.18
CA PRO A 475 -29.92 63.36 -11.44
C PRO A 475 -30.87 62.43 -12.28
N ASP A 476 -31.81 61.77 -11.56
CA ASP A 476 -33.14 61.20 -11.94
C ASP A 476 -33.30 59.78 -12.52
N VAL A 477 -34.07 58.93 -11.78
CA VAL A 477 -35.43 58.41 -12.11
C VAL A 477 -35.91 57.37 -11.04
N GLN A 478 -37.23 57.30 -10.77
CA GLN A 478 -37.94 56.39 -9.84
C GLN A 478 -38.72 55.25 -10.60
N PRO A 479 -39.69 54.49 -10.03
CA PRO A 479 -39.60 53.43 -8.98
C PRO A 479 -40.42 52.14 -9.32
N ALA A 480 -40.40 51.10 -8.46
CA ALA A 480 -41.52 50.17 -8.11
C ALA A 480 -41.02 48.94 -7.31
N GLN A 481 -41.79 48.23 -6.47
CA GLN A 481 -42.80 48.65 -5.47
C GLN A 481 -42.89 47.55 -4.37
N GLU A 482 -43.34 47.94 -3.18
CA GLU A 482 -43.43 47.17 -1.90
C GLU A 482 -44.64 46.18 -1.86
N PRO A 483 -44.98 45.43 -0.76
CA PRO A 483 -44.71 45.66 0.68
C PRO A 483 -44.36 44.36 1.48
N ARG A 484 -44.48 44.17 2.83
CA ARG A 484 -44.90 44.98 4.00
C ARG A 484 -44.22 44.45 5.30
N ARG A 485 -44.56 44.99 6.48
CA ARG A 485 -44.05 44.59 7.82
C ARG A 485 -45.17 44.59 8.89
N TRP A 486 -45.13 43.60 9.81
CA TRP A 486 -45.59 43.58 11.23
C TRP A 486 -47.00 43.99 11.75
N SER A 487 -47.46 43.16 12.71
CA SER A 487 -48.20 43.45 13.96
C SER A 487 -49.73 43.71 13.98
N GLY A 488 -50.37 43.17 15.02
CA GLY A 488 -51.80 43.33 15.36
C GLY A 488 -52.29 42.20 16.28
N GLY A 489 -53.10 42.49 17.31
CA GLY A 489 -53.54 41.49 18.31
C GLY A 489 -55.00 41.66 18.79
N PHE A 490 -55.33 40.98 19.91
CA PHE A 490 -56.57 41.03 20.70
C PHE A 490 -57.83 40.25 20.23
N ALA A 491 -57.94 39.02 20.74
CA ALA A 491 -59.01 38.50 21.62
C ALA A 491 -60.51 38.56 21.22
N ARG A 492 -61.16 37.39 21.33
CA ARG A 492 -62.43 37.20 22.07
C ARG A 492 -62.53 35.80 22.68
N ARG A 493 -63.43 35.62 23.65
CA ARG A 493 -63.45 34.56 24.69
C ARG A 493 -64.86 33.95 24.78
N LEU A 494 -65.03 32.63 24.92
CA LEU A 494 -65.81 31.97 26.01
C LEU A 494 -65.94 30.43 25.88
N LEU A 495 -65.41 29.72 26.88
CA LEU A 495 -66.00 28.63 27.70
C LEU A 495 -67.05 27.65 27.14
N ARG A 496 -66.74 26.34 27.22
CA ARG A 496 -67.27 25.30 28.16
C ARG A 496 -66.48 23.98 27.92
N HIS A 497 -65.74 23.40 28.88
CA HIS A 497 -66.18 22.55 30.00
C HIS A 497 -67.05 21.33 29.62
N VAL A 498 -66.48 20.12 29.73
CA VAL A 498 -66.94 18.97 30.54
C VAL A 498 -65.74 18.02 30.77
N GLN A 499 -65.74 17.27 31.87
CA GLN A 499 -64.63 16.44 32.38
C GLN A 499 -64.86 14.93 32.15
N GLY A 500 -63.80 14.14 32.41
CA GLY A 500 -63.85 12.72 32.75
C GLY A 500 -63.36 11.79 31.63
N SER A 501 -62.83 10.60 31.87
CA SER A 501 -62.32 9.90 33.06
C SER A 501 -62.21 8.42 32.67
N ASP A 502 -61.16 7.73 33.15
CA ASP A 502 -61.13 6.28 33.42
C ASP A 502 -61.44 5.22 32.34
N LYS A 503 -60.48 4.27 32.26
CA LYS A 503 -60.64 2.80 32.13
C LYS A 503 -61.15 2.17 30.82
N GLY A 504 -60.61 0.98 30.55
CA GLY A 504 -61.45 -0.18 30.25
C GLY A 504 -61.35 -0.81 28.86
N GLU A 505 -60.55 -1.86 28.76
CA GLU A 505 -60.91 -3.17 28.17
C GLU A 505 -61.73 -3.28 26.87
N SER A 506 -61.09 -3.96 25.90
CA SER A 506 -61.65 -5.09 25.12
C SER A 506 -62.67 -4.89 23.98
N SER A 507 -62.36 -5.54 22.86
CA SER A 507 -63.25 -6.34 21.99
C SER A 507 -64.62 -5.79 21.55
N ALA A 508 -64.79 -5.57 20.23
CA ALA A 508 -65.76 -6.34 19.44
C ALA A 508 -65.59 -6.21 17.91
N MET A 509 -66.14 -7.20 17.22
CA MET A 509 -66.05 -7.57 15.81
C MET A 509 -66.55 -6.56 14.75
N GLY A 510 -66.06 -6.73 13.52
CA GLY A 510 -66.71 -6.28 12.29
C GLY A 510 -66.12 -7.02 11.07
N ALA A 511 -66.77 -8.09 10.62
CA ALA A 511 -66.23 -9.01 9.60
C ALA A 511 -66.74 -8.72 8.17
N VAL A 512 -65.90 -8.98 7.16
CA VAL A 512 -66.32 -9.28 5.77
C VAL A 512 -65.45 -10.44 5.23
N LEU A 513 -66.05 -11.30 4.41
CA LEU A 513 -65.62 -12.66 4.02
C LEU A 513 -64.80 -12.75 2.72
N GLY A 514 -64.09 -13.88 2.55
CA GLY A 514 -63.47 -14.38 1.31
C GLY A 514 -62.11 -15.05 1.58
N LEU A 515 -61.98 -16.32 2.02
CA LEU A 515 -62.25 -17.59 1.30
C LEU A 515 -61.60 -17.62 -0.11
N VAL A 516 -60.90 -18.65 -0.60
CA VAL A 516 -60.51 -20.01 -0.14
C VAL A 516 -59.41 -20.52 -1.12
N ASP A 517 -58.44 -21.41 -0.85
CA ASP A 517 -57.94 -22.12 0.35
C ASP A 517 -56.47 -22.57 0.12
N ARG A 518 -55.72 -22.98 1.16
CA ARG A 518 -54.59 -23.94 1.00
C ARG A 518 -54.23 -24.70 2.29
N GLN A 519 -54.84 -25.86 2.50
CA GLN A 519 -54.56 -26.72 3.66
C GLN A 519 -53.11 -27.23 3.78
N SER A 520 -52.68 -27.20 5.04
CA SER A 520 -51.42 -27.59 5.69
C SER A 520 -51.17 -29.11 5.78
N LEU A 521 -50.21 -29.47 6.66
CA LEU A 521 -49.95 -30.80 7.28
C LEU A 521 -49.01 -31.73 6.48
N GLU A 522 -48.06 -32.47 7.08
CA GLU A 522 -47.33 -32.31 8.35
C GLU A 522 -46.07 -33.22 8.33
N ARG A 523 -45.17 -33.06 9.32
CA ARG A 523 -44.07 -34.02 9.65
C ARG A 523 -44.68 -35.27 10.35
N PRO A 524 -44.01 -36.45 10.50
CA PRO A 524 -42.59 -36.57 10.88
C PRO A 524 -41.77 -37.81 10.41
N ALA A 525 -40.53 -37.82 10.89
CA ALA A 525 -39.45 -38.81 10.91
C ALA A 525 -39.73 -40.34 10.80
N SER A 526 -38.75 -41.04 10.20
CA SER A 526 -38.28 -42.35 10.67
C SER A 526 -36.79 -42.59 10.37
N ARG A 527 -36.15 -43.45 11.18
CA ARG A 527 -34.75 -43.90 11.08
C ARG A 527 -34.57 -44.98 9.98
N GLY A 528 -33.31 -45.31 9.67
CA GLY A 528 -32.93 -46.72 9.47
C GLY A 528 -32.17 -47.07 8.19
N ASP A 529 -30.92 -47.51 8.40
CA ASP A 529 -30.26 -48.64 7.75
C ASP A 529 -29.87 -48.61 6.25
N THR A 530 -28.55 -48.63 6.08
CA THR A 530 -27.82 -49.16 4.91
C THR A 530 -28.18 -50.64 4.64
N PRO A 531 -28.02 -51.12 3.40
CA PRO A 531 -26.81 -51.90 3.15
C PRO A 531 -26.14 -51.68 1.78
N GLN A 532 -24.92 -52.20 1.69
CA GLN A 532 -24.03 -52.22 0.52
C GLN A 532 -24.59 -53.05 -0.65
N THR A 533 -24.21 -52.72 -1.89
CA THR A 533 -23.72 -53.70 -2.89
C THR A 533 -23.17 -53.02 -4.15
N THR A 534 -22.02 -53.51 -4.61
CA THR A 534 -21.49 -53.40 -5.98
C THR A 534 -21.45 -54.84 -6.56
N PRO A 535 -20.98 -55.10 -7.79
CA PRO A 535 -21.06 -54.36 -9.06
C PRO A 535 -21.79 -55.21 -10.15
N GLY A 536 -21.96 -54.70 -11.38
CA GLY A 536 -22.45 -55.53 -12.50
C GLY A 536 -22.49 -54.81 -13.85
N GLU A 537 -21.92 -55.44 -14.88
CA GLU A 537 -21.77 -54.88 -16.24
C GLU A 537 -22.90 -55.30 -17.22
N ALA A 538 -22.83 -54.74 -18.43
CA ALA A 538 -23.29 -55.33 -19.69
C ALA A 538 -24.78 -55.26 -20.14
N SER A 539 -25.09 -54.13 -20.77
CA SER A 539 -25.38 -54.07 -22.23
C SER A 539 -26.81 -54.23 -22.81
N SER A 540 -27.02 -53.39 -23.84
CA SER A 540 -27.82 -53.61 -25.07
C SER A 540 -29.34 -53.35 -25.08
N SER A 541 -29.72 -52.24 -25.72
CA SER A 541 -30.54 -52.29 -26.95
C SER A 541 -30.53 -50.94 -27.70
N LYS A 542 -30.28 -51.01 -29.02
CA LYS A 542 -30.44 -49.97 -30.05
C LYS A 542 -31.26 -50.63 -31.17
N PRO A 543 -32.08 -49.92 -31.96
CA PRO A 543 -31.62 -49.20 -33.17
C PRO A 543 -32.48 -47.93 -33.46
N SER A 544 -32.31 -47.13 -34.52
CA SER A 544 -31.23 -46.76 -35.45
C SER A 544 -31.72 -45.53 -36.25
N PHE A 545 -30.82 -44.73 -36.85
CA PHE A 545 -30.88 -44.46 -38.30
C PHE A 545 -29.54 -43.87 -38.81
N PHE A 546 -29.32 -44.04 -40.11
CA PHE A 546 -28.07 -43.88 -40.87
C PHE A 546 -27.78 -42.41 -41.30
N ALA A 547 -26.58 -41.99 -41.76
CA ALA A 547 -25.19 -42.49 -41.62
C ALA A 547 -24.17 -41.57 -42.34
N LYS A 548 -22.86 -41.83 -42.08
CA LYS A 548 -21.66 -41.64 -42.96
C LYS A 548 -21.23 -40.21 -43.40
N LEU A 549 -19.96 -39.81 -43.50
CA LEU A 549 -18.61 -40.22 -43.05
C LEU A 549 -17.59 -39.46 -43.96
N LYS A 550 -16.46 -39.03 -43.37
CA LYS A 550 -15.10 -38.79 -43.96
C LYS A 550 -14.74 -37.49 -44.70
N LYS A 551 -13.63 -36.89 -44.23
CA LYS A 551 -12.32 -36.63 -44.92
C LYS A 551 -12.33 -36.52 -46.46
N ASP A 552 -11.62 -35.59 -47.13
CA ASP A 552 -10.28 -35.02 -46.85
C ASP A 552 -10.07 -33.62 -47.49
N LYS A 553 -8.97 -32.94 -47.10
CA LYS A 553 -8.12 -31.93 -47.80
C LYS A 553 -8.63 -30.98 -48.92
N VAL A 554 -7.92 -29.84 -48.99
CA VAL A 554 -7.55 -28.97 -50.15
C VAL A 554 -8.16 -27.56 -50.19
N VAL A 555 -7.23 -26.61 -50.19
CA VAL A 555 -7.22 -25.21 -50.65
C VAL A 555 -8.33 -24.80 -51.64
N ALA A 556 -8.99 -23.67 -51.37
CA ALA A 556 -9.51 -22.79 -52.44
C ALA A 556 -9.65 -21.32 -51.98
N THR A 557 -9.05 -20.42 -52.75
CA THR A 557 -9.24 -18.96 -52.73
C THR A 557 -10.61 -18.60 -53.33
N VAL A 558 -11.35 -17.62 -52.78
CA VAL A 558 -12.49 -17.00 -53.47
C VAL A 558 -12.47 -15.48 -53.31
N TYR A 559 -12.62 -14.79 -54.44
CA TYR A 559 -12.76 -13.33 -54.57
C TYR A 559 -14.16 -12.85 -54.17
N VAL A 560 -14.28 -11.58 -53.80
CA VAL A 560 -15.55 -10.83 -53.94
C VAL A 560 -15.26 -9.52 -54.67
N SER A 561 -15.90 -9.34 -55.82
CA SER A 561 -15.77 -8.16 -56.68
C SER A 561 -16.91 -7.16 -56.44
N LEU A 562 -16.62 -5.87 -56.66
CA LEU A 562 -17.60 -4.77 -56.66
C LEU A 562 -18.30 -4.64 -58.03
N PRO A 563 -19.52 -4.07 -58.09
CA PRO A 563 -20.08 -3.46 -59.30
C PRO A 563 -20.09 -1.91 -59.25
N ASP A 564 -19.99 -1.29 -60.42
CA ASP A 564 -20.01 0.16 -60.68
C ASP A 564 -21.39 0.84 -60.58
N ALA A 565 -21.40 2.16 -60.34
CA ALA A 565 -22.04 3.15 -61.24
C ALA A 565 -21.79 4.62 -60.78
N ARG A 566 -21.60 5.54 -61.73
CA ARG A 566 -21.63 7.01 -61.54
C ARG A 566 -22.95 7.58 -62.12
N PRO A 567 -23.30 8.87 -61.89
CA PRO A 567 -22.83 9.92 -62.83
C PRO A 567 -22.49 11.30 -62.20
N ARG A 568 -21.79 12.14 -63.00
CA ARG A 568 -21.70 13.62 -62.88
C ARG A 568 -22.42 14.25 -64.09
N PRO A 569 -22.87 15.52 -64.05
CA PRO A 569 -22.11 16.62 -64.69
C PRO A 569 -22.10 17.95 -63.86
N LEU A 570 -21.99 19.15 -64.44
CA LEU A 570 -20.75 19.88 -64.80
C LEU A 570 -21.00 21.43 -64.86
N PHE A 571 -19.91 22.22 -64.97
CA PHE A 571 -19.80 23.62 -65.47
C PHE A 571 -20.29 24.81 -64.58
N ASN A 572 -19.78 26.05 -64.71
CA ASN A 572 -18.39 26.55 -64.90
C ASN A 572 -18.32 28.10 -64.90
N HIS A 573 -17.08 28.62 -64.97
CA HIS A 573 -16.58 29.95 -65.43
C HIS A 573 -15.97 30.81 -64.31
N ILE A 574 -14.63 30.94 -64.16
CA ILE A 574 -13.49 31.28 -65.07
C ILE A 574 -13.25 32.79 -65.17
N SER A 575 -12.04 33.20 -64.73
CA SER A 575 -11.21 34.26 -65.32
C SER A 575 -9.73 33.98 -64.96
N THR A 576 -8.79 34.32 -65.85
CA THR A 576 -7.43 33.73 -65.94
C THR A 576 -6.28 34.74 -65.75
N PRO A 577 -5.00 34.29 -65.56
CA PRO A 577 -3.88 35.09 -65.05
C PRO A 577 -2.93 35.66 -66.14
N PRO A 578 -1.90 36.45 -65.76
CA PRO A 578 -0.49 35.97 -65.76
C PRO A 578 0.38 36.55 -64.59
N GLN A 579 1.59 36.12 -64.20
CA GLN A 579 2.53 35.05 -64.63
C GLN A 579 3.67 34.83 -63.57
N LEU A 580 4.35 33.66 -63.60
CA LEU A 580 5.70 33.31 -63.04
C LEU A 580 5.98 33.49 -61.51
N THR A 581 6.71 32.63 -60.77
CA THR A 581 7.25 31.26 -61.02
C THR A 581 7.61 30.54 -59.71
N SER A 582 7.61 29.19 -59.75
CA SER A 582 8.19 28.24 -58.77
C SER A 582 7.44 28.02 -57.43
N ILE A 583 7.80 26.93 -56.74
CA ILE A 583 7.20 26.37 -55.51
C ILE A 583 5.81 25.70 -55.70
N ASN A 584 5.78 24.44 -56.16
CA ASN A 584 4.92 23.37 -55.62
C ASN A 584 5.20 22.01 -56.29
N ALA A 585 6.18 21.26 -55.76
CA ALA A 585 6.43 19.85 -56.12
C ALA A 585 6.56 18.91 -54.90
N GLN A 586 6.53 19.44 -53.68
CA GLN A 586 6.80 18.71 -52.42
C GLN A 586 5.49 18.31 -51.70
N LYS A 587 4.74 17.33 -52.22
CA LYS A 587 3.52 16.82 -51.55
C LYS A 587 3.33 15.30 -51.49
N ASN A 588 4.37 14.50 -51.79
CA ASN A 588 4.29 13.03 -51.84
C ASN A 588 5.38 12.26 -51.05
N ASN A 589 6.23 12.97 -50.28
CA ASN A 589 7.26 12.37 -49.44
C ASN A 589 6.92 12.53 -47.94
N SER A 590 7.50 11.64 -47.13
CA SER A 590 7.42 11.59 -45.68
C SER A 590 8.79 11.24 -45.12
N GLU A 591 9.29 12.07 -44.22
CA GLU A 591 10.58 11.88 -43.56
C GLU A 591 10.62 10.58 -42.72
N CYS A 592 11.75 9.88 -42.76
CA CYS A 592 12.04 8.74 -41.91
C CYS A 592 12.65 9.19 -40.57
N VAL A 593 12.00 8.91 -39.44
CA VAL A 593 12.48 9.34 -38.10
C VAL A 593 13.83 8.75 -37.68
N SER A 594 14.35 7.75 -38.39
CA SER A 594 15.60 7.05 -38.04
C SER A 594 16.78 7.35 -38.95
N CYS A 595 16.58 7.91 -40.15
CA CYS A 595 17.66 8.34 -41.04
C CYS A 595 17.49 9.78 -41.56
N PHE A 596 16.37 10.45 -41.24
CA PHE A 596 16.01 11.80 -41.68
C PHE A 596 15.96 11.97 -43.22
N GLU A 597 15.80 10.87 -43.95
CA GLU A 597 15.64 10.88 -45.41
C GLU A 597 14.16 11.02 -45.80
N ASP A 598 13.93 11.77 -46.89
CA ASP A 598 12.63 11.97 -47.50
C ASP A 598 12.17 10.73 -48.29
N VAL A 599 11.33 9.89 -47.69
CA VAL A 599 10.83 8.65 -48.31
C VAL A 599 9.50 8.91 -49.03
N PRO A 600 9.30 8.48 -50.29
CA PRO A 600 7.99 8.53 -50.92
C PRO A 600 6.94 7.80 -50.07
N VAL A 601 5.76 8.38 -49.85
CA VAL A 601 4.76 7.86 -48.89
C VAL A 601 4.40 6.38 -49.13
N LYS A 602 4.42 5.92 -50.40
CA LYS A 602 4.17 4.52 -50.78
C LYS A 602 5.29 3.53 -50.37
N ALA A 603 6.51 4.02 -50.14
CA ALA A 603 7.66 3.24 -49.68
C ALA A 603 7.89 3.39 -48.16
N SER A 604 7.23 4.34 -47.51
CA SER A 604 7.25 4.53 -46.06
C SER A 604 6.44 3.45 -45.31
N VAL A 605 6.94 3.07 -44.13
CA VAL A 605 6.22 2.25 -43.14
C VAL A 605 5.67 3.19 -42.08
N LYS A 606 4.38 3.49 -42.15
CA LYS A 606 3.68 4.32 -41.16
C LYS A 606 3.30 3.49 -39.93
N THR A 607 3.86 3.84 -38.77
CA THR A 607 3.46 3.32 -37.46
C THR A 607 2.43 4.28 -36.82
N VAL A 608 2.07 4.05 -35.55
CA VAL A 608 1.16 4.94 -34.81
C VAL A 608 1.81 6.31 -34.54
N CYS A 609 3.12 6.33 -34.28
CA CYS A 609 3.84 7.53 -33.84
C CYS A 609 4.60 8.19 -35.00
N HIS A 610 5.31 7.39 -35.80
CA HIS A 610 6.30 7.88 -36.78
C HIS A 610 6.27 7.10 -38.11
N SER A 611 6.93 7.66 -39.12
CA SER A 611 7.18 7.00 -40.40
C SER A 611 8.64 6.55 -40.50
N TYR A 612 8.88 5.39 -41.12
CA TYR A 612 10.20 4.82 -41.33
C TYR A 612 10.40 4.44 -42.80
N CYS A 613 11.62 4.49 -43.33
CA CYS A 613 11.96 3.71 -44.52
C CYS A 613 11.95 2.21 -44.17
N LYS A 614 11.79 1.33 -45.17
CA LYS A 614 11.72 -0.13 -44.92
C LYS A 614 12.97 -0.69 -44.24
N GLU A 615 14.14 -0.12 -44.54
CA GLU A 615 15.43 -0.56 -44.00
C GLU A 615 15.61 -0.15 -42.54
N CYS A 616 15.21 1.07 -42.15
CA CYS A 616 15.15 1.49 -40.75
C CYS A 616 14.09 0.69 -39.97
N PHE A 617 12.95 0.37 -40.59
CA PHE A 617 11.92 -0.46 -39.96
C PHE A 617 12.39 -1.91 -39.77
N ALA A 618 13.16 -2.48 -40.70
CA ALA A 618 13.78 -3.79 -40.53
C ALA A 618 14.79 -3.79 -39.37
N ARG A 619 15.67 -2.79 -39.30
CA ARG A 619 16.62 -2.61 -38.18
C ARG A 619 15.94 -2.46 -36.83
N LEU A 620 14.80 -1.76 -36.76
CA LEU A 620 13.99 -1.65 -35.55
C LEU A 620 13.44 -3.01 -35.09
N VAL A 621 13.07 -3.88 -36.04
CA VAL A 621 12.61 -5.26 -35.75
C VAL A 621 13.79 -6.15 -35.34
N GLU A 622 14.97 -6.00 -35.93
CA GLU A 622 16.20 -6.71 -35.53
C GLU A 622 16.61 -6.37 -34.09
N ALA A 623 16.65 -5.09 -33.74
CA ALA A 623 16.95 -4.64 -32.38
C ALA A 623 16.01 -5.23 -31.31
N ALA A 624 14.75 -5.52 -31.67
CA ALA A 624 13.78 -6.18 -30.79
C ALA A 624 13.96 -7.71 -30.70
N LEU A 625 14.69 -8.35 -31.63
CA LEU A 625 15.07 -9.76 -31.51
C LEU A 625 16.28 -9.94 -30.61
N ASP A 626 17.21 -8.99 -30.67
CA ASP A 626 18.47 -9.03 -29.95
C ASP A 626 18.33 -8.48 -28.50
N ASN A 627 17.35 -7.61 -28.24
CA ASN A 627 17.06 -7.06 -26.91
C ASN A 627 15.59 -7.26 -26.49
N GLU A 628 15.38 -8.08 -25.45
CA GLU A 628 14.05 -8.38 -24.89
C GLU A 628 13.34 -7.13 -24.32
N ALA A 629 14.06 -6.11 -23.82
CA ALA A 629 13.44 -4.87 -23.38
C ALA A 629 12.75 -4.10 -24.52
N GLN A 630 13.17 -4.34 -25.77
CA GLN A 630 12.56 -3.80 -26.98
C GLN A 630 11.48 -4.72 -27.58
N TRP A 631 11.20 -5.86 -26.93
CA TRP A 631 10.11 -6.76 -27.30
C TRP A 631 8.79 -6.40 -26.57
N PRO A 632 7.61 -6.59 -27.22
CA PRO A 632 7.42 -6.65 -28.67
C PRO A 632 7.83 -5.34 -29.34
N VAL A 633 8.24 -5.36 -30.62
CA VAL A 633 8.81 -4.20 -31.35
C VAL A 633 8.10 -2.88 -31.02
N LYS A 634 8.85 -1.90 -30.51
CA LYS A 634 8.31 -0.61 -30.04
C LYS A 634 8.66 0.51 -31.00
N CYS A 635 7.71 1.43 -31.21
CA CYS A 635 7.95 2.75 -31.77
C CYS A 635 7.79 3.77 -30.64
N CYS A 636 8.90 4.30 -30.15
CA CYS A 636 8.98 5.00 -28.86
C CYS A 636 8.45 4.09 -27.73
N LEU A 637 7.28 4.40 -27.16
CA LEU A 637 6.65 3.60 -26.09
C LEU A 637 5.49 2.72 -26.58
N ASN A 638 5.12 2.79 -27.87
CA ASN A 638 3.96 2.07 -28.41
C ASN A 638 4.37 0.80 -29.16
N ASN A 639 3.75 -0.34 -28.81
CA ASN A 639 3.95 -1.60 -29.51
C ASN A 639 3.48 -1.51 -30.97
N VAL A 640 4.32 -1.92 -31.92
CA VAL A 640 3.99 -1.97 -33.34
C VAL A 640 3.14 -3.22 -33.63
N PRO A 641 1.95 -3.10 -34.25
CA PRO A 641 1.10 -4.26 -34.51
C PRO A 641 1.77 -5.32 -35.39
N THR A 642 1.61 -6.60 -35.06
CA THR A 642 2.18 -7.74 -35.81
C THR A 642 1.76 -7.76 -37.29
N ARG A 643 0.59 -7.20 -37.62
CA ARG A 643 0.11 -7.02 -39.01
C ARG A 643 0.91 -5.98 -39.81
N THR A 644 1.54 -5.01 -39.14
CA THR A 644 2.44 -4.03 -39.74
C THR A 644 3.83 -4.61 -39.95
N ILE A 645 4.31 -5.41 -38.97
CA ILE A 645 5.58 -6.14 -39.04
C ILE A 645 5.55 -7.14 -40.20
N THR A 646 4.56 -8.06 -40.23
CA THR A 646 4.42 -9.10 -41.27
C THR A 646 4.33 -8.58 -42.71
N LYS A 647 3.89 -7.33 -42.91
CA LYS A 647 3.75 -6.70 -44.24
C LYS A 647 5.00 -6.00 -44.76
N ASN A 648 5.89 -5.55 -43.87
CA ASN A 648 6.96 -4.62 -44.22
C ASN A 648 8.38 -5.16 -43.94
N VAL A 649 8.47 -6.38 -43.41
CA VAL A 649 9.72 -7.04 -43.02
C VAL A 649 10.07 -8.16 -44.01
N PRO A 650 11.36 -8.36 -44.37
CA PRO A 650 11.78 -9.48 -45.20
C PRO A 650 11.37 -10.85 -44.62
N GLY A 651 11.05 -11.80 -45.50
CA GLY A 651 10.51 -13.11 -45.08
C GLY A 651 11.45 -13.95 -44.20
N ASP A 652 12.76 -13.71 -44.22
CA ASP A 652 13.71 -14.37 -43.31
C ASP A 652 13.67 -13.79 -41.90
N LEU A 653 13.75 -12.45 -41.78
CA LEU A 653 13.61 -11.74 -40.52
C LEU A 653 12.25 -12.02 -39.85
N LEU A 654 11.19 -12.23 -40.65
CA LEU A 654 9.89 -12.66 -40.14
C LEU A 654 9.90 -14.09 -39.55
N ARG A 655 10.71 -15.02 -40.07
CA ARG A 655 10.88 -16.36 -39.47
C ARG A 655 11.62 -16.26 -38.13
N ARG A 656 12.69 -15.46 -38.06
CA ARG A 656 13.41 -15.19 -36.80
C ARG A 656 12.47 -14.58 -35.76
N TYR A 657 11.64 -13.62 -36.16
CA TYR A 657 10.60 -13.01 -35.32
C TYR A 657 9.58 -14.01 -34.79
N ALA A 658 9.04 -14.89 -35.65
CA ALA A 658 8.12 -15.93 -35.21
C ALA A 658 8.76 -16.95 -34.27
N ALA A 659 10.04 -17.29 -34.44
CA ALA A 659 10.77 -18.18 -33.55
C ALA A 659 11.00 -17.55 -32.17
N LYS A 660 11.51 -16.31 -32.10
CA LYS A 660 11.73 -15.59 -30.83
C LYS A 660 10.43 -15.29 -30.07
N ALA A 661 9.31 -15.11 -30.76
CA ALA A 661 8.02 -14.90 -30.12
C ALA A 661 7.59 -16.03 -29.17
N GLY A 662 7.95 -17.29 -29.47
CA GLY A 662 7.67 -18.41 -28.57
C GLY A 662 8.57 -18.45 -27.33
N GLU A 663 9.80 -17.95 -27.45
CA GLU A 663 10.78 -17.89 -26.36
C GLU A 663 10.45 -16.76 -25.38
N PHE A 664 10.28 -15.54 -25.89
CA PHE A 664 9.94 -14.36 -25.07
C PHE A 664 8.51 -14.40 -24.50
N ALA A 665 7.61 -15.25 -25.03
CA ALA A 665 6.33 -15.54 -24.39
C ALA A 665 6.43 -16.50 -23.18
N THR A 666 7.60 -17.09 -22.94
CA THR A 666 7.86 -17.95 -21.77
C THR A 666 8.57 -17.12 -20.69
N PRO A 667 8.14 -17.15 -19.41
CA PRO A 667 8.83 -16.47 -18.32
C PRO A 667 10.30 -16.91 -18.21
N VAL A 668 11.20 -16.00 -17.83
CA VAL A 668 12.66 -16.26 -17.81
C VAL A 668 13.01 -17.54 -17.03
N GLY A 669 12.40 -17.74 -15.85
CA GLY A 669 12.61 -18.93 -15.02
C GLY A 669 12.15 -20.25 -15.67
N ASP A 670 11.18 -20.21 -16.58
CA ASP A 670 10.60 -21.41 -17.25
C ASP A 670 11.23 -21.71 -18.61
N ARG A 671 12.13 -20.84 -19.11
CA ARG A 671 12.83 -21.07 -20.38
C ARG A 671 13.80 -22.24 -20.25
N LEU A 672 13.83 -23.08 -21.27
CA LEU A 672 14.83 -24.13 -21.42
C LEU A 672 15.51 -24.03 -22.78
N TYR A 673 16.83 -24.09 -22.70
CA TYR A 673 17.73 -24.15 -23.83
C TYR A 673 18.40 -25.52 -23.84
N CYS A 674 18.75 -26.02 -25.02
CA CYS A 674 19.48 -27.27 -25.15
C CYS A 674 20.89 -27.12 -24.57
N PRO A 675 21.29 -27.90 -23.54
CA PRO A 675 22.60 -27.78 -22.90
C PRO A 675 23.75 -28.36 -23.73
N ALA A 676 23.44 -29.17 -24.77
CA ALA A 676 24.43 -29.66 -25.71
C ALA A 676 25.18 -28.50 -26.39
N ALA A 677 26.51 -28.54 -26.32
CA ALA A 677 27.41 -27.45 -26.68
C ALA A 677 27.32 -27.01 -28.15
N ASP A 678 26.78 -27.86 -29.03
CA ASP A 678 26.60 -27.62 -30.47
C ASP A 678 25.21 -27.04 -30.81
N CYS A 679 24.29 -26.96 -29.85
CA CYS A 679 22.88 -26.70 -30.11
C CYS A 679 22.37 -25.39 -29.51
N GLY A 680 22.36 -25.23 -28.18
CA GLY A 680 21.88 -24.01 -27.50
C GLY A 680 20.41 -23.59 -27.75
N ARG A 681 19.65 -24.31 -28.59
CA ARG A 681 18.32 -23.88 -29.06
C ARG A 681 17.29 -23.89 -27.94
N PHE A 682 16.42 -22.87 -27.93
CA PHE A 682 15.21 -22.86 -27.11
C PHE A 682 14.31 -24.07 -27.42
N VAL A 683 13.67 -24.60 -26.38
CA VAL A 683 12.83 -25.81 -26.43
C VAL A 683 11.35 -25.42 -26.22
N PRO A 684 10.60 -25.11 -27.30
CA PRO A 684 9.22 -24.64 -27.18
C PRO A 684 8.28 -25.78 -26.77
N ARG A 685 7.56 -25.58 -25.66
CA ARG A 685 6.49 -26.44 -25.10
C ARG A 685 6.88 -27.91 -24.91
N TYR A 686 7.08 -28.29 -23.65
CA TYR A 686 7.20 -29.69 -23.24
C TYR A 686 5.96 -30.51 -23.57
N SER A 687 6.02 -31.32 -24.62
CA SER A 687 5.16 -32.50 -24.71
C SER A 687 5.61 -33.49 -23.63
N ARG A 688 4.88 -33.56 -22.51
CA ARG A 688 4.99 -34.68 -21.56
C ARG A 688 4.55 -35.98 -22.24
N SER A 689 5.48 -36.63 -22.92
CA SER A 689 5.29 -37.96 -23.51
C SER A 689 5.33 -39.02 -22.41
N GLY A 690 4.22 -39.21 -21.69
CA GLY A 690 4.06 -40.32 -20.75
C GLY A 690 3.28 -39.98 -19.48
N SER A 691 2.35 -40.86 -19.15
CA SER A 691 1.84 -41.05 -17.79
C SER A 691 2.88 -41.78 -16.92
N ALA A 692 2.87 -41.49 -15.61
CA ALA A 692 3.76 -42.03 -14.57
C ALA A 692 5.19 -41.45 -14.50
N ALA A 693 5.67 -41.33 -13.26
CA ALA A 693 6.76 -40.49 -12.77
C ALA A 693 8.20 -40.88 -13.17
N ALA A 694 8.41 -41.59 -14.29
CA ALA A 694 9.65 -42.33 -14.54
C ALA A 694 10.58 -41.73 -15.62
N THR A 695 10.28 -40.57 -16.22
CA THR A 695 11.24 -39.89 -17.13
C THR A 695 10.96 -38.38 -17.24
N ALA A 696 11.57 -37.60 -16.35
CA ALA A 696 11.52 -36.14 -16.39
C ALA A 696 12.48 -35.58 -17.45
N ALA A 697 12.24 -35.89 -18.73
CA ALA A 697 13.10 -35.48 -19.83
C ALA A 697 12.32 -34.81 -20.97
N ALA A 698 12.84 -33.68 -21.46
CA ALA A 698 12.41 -33.00 -22.69
C ALA A 698 13.26 -33.45 -23.88
N GLN A 699 12.78 -33.16 -25.10
CA GLN A 699 13.56 -33.31 -26.32
C GLN A 699 13.61 -31.98 -27.08
N CYS A 700 14.80 -31.53 -27.49
CA CYS A 700 14.94 -30.32 -28.29
C CYS A 700 14.59 -30.57 -29.77
N PRO A 701 14.36 -29.53 -30.58
CA PRO A 701 14.07 -29.68 -32.01
C PRO A 701 15.18 -30.34 -32.85
N ALA A 702 16.42 -30.45 -32.31
CA ALA A 702 17.52 -31.18 -32.94
C ALA A 702 17.62 -32.66 -32.47
N GLY A 703 16.76 -33.10 -31.54
CA GLY A 703 16.69 -34.49 -31.07
C GLY A 703 17.37 -34.77 -29.73
N HIS A 704 18.15 -33.83 -29.18
CA HIS A 704 18.85 -34.01 -27.89
C HIS A 704 17.87 -34.09 -26.71
N ARG A 705 18.18 -34.94 -25.74
CA ARG A 705 17.35 -35.17 -24.54
C ARG A 705 17.90 -34.39 -23.35
N ILE A 706 17.02 -33.73 -22.62
CA ILE A 706 17.36 -32.76 -21.56
C ILE A 706 16.62 -33.14 -20.29
N CYS A 707 17.27 -33.20 -19.14
CA CYS A 707 16.59 -33.40 -17.86
C CYS A 707 15.82 -32.14 -17.45
N LEU A 708 14.56 -32.30 -17.03
CA LEU A 708 13.71 -31.19 -16.56
C LEU A 708 14.07 -30.70 -15.15
N LEU A 709 14.79 -31.50 -14.36
CA LEU A 709 15.16 -31.16 -12.97
C LEU A 709 16.46 -30.35 -12.94
N CYS A 710 17.58 -30.89 -13.45
CA CYS A 710 18.86 -30.18 -13.48
C CYS A 710 19.09 -29.31 -14.73
N ARG A 711 18.19 -29.34 -15.72
CA ARG A 711 18.32 -28.66 -17.04
C ARG A 711 19.53 -29.08 -17.89
N GLY A 712 20.34 -30.01 -17.42
CA GLY A 712 21.46 -30.64 -18.14
C GLY A 712 21.02 -31.79 -19.07
N GLU A 713 21.98 -32.54 -19.59
CA GLU A 713 21.70 -33.71 -20.45
C GLU A 713 20.88 -34.77 -19.71
N ALA A 714 20.00 -35.48 -20.44
CA ALA A 714 19.11 -36.46 -19.83
C ALA A 714 19.87 -37.69 -19.31
N HIS A 715 19.94 -37.83 -18.00
CA HIS A 715 20.48 -38.98 -17.28
C HIS A 715 19.39 -39.98 -16.84
N GLY A 716 19.75 -41.26 -16.75
CA GLY A 716 18.85 -42.35 -16.37
C GLY A 716 18.25 -43.07 -17.58
N GLY A 717 18.86 -44.20 -17.97
CA GLY A 717 18.46 -44.93 -19.18
C GLY A 717 19.32 -46.15 -19.51
N GLY A 718 19.67 -46.98 -18.52
CA GLY A 718 20.28 -48.30 -18.72
C GLY A 718 19.29 -49.40 -18.35
N GLY A 719 19.14 -50.44 -19.18
CA GLY A 719 18.12 -51.47 -18.98
C GLY A 719 18.35 -52.32 -17.73
N GLY A 720 17.56 -52.10 -16.67
CA GLY A 720 17.65 -52.90 -15.45
C GLY A 720 17.12 -52.24 -14.18
N GLY A 721 15.80 -52.01 -14.07
CA GLY A 721 15.08 -51.88 -12.79
C GLY A 721 15.38 -50.69 -11.85
N GLY A 722 16.45 -49.92 -12.06
CA GLY A 722 16.87 -48.84 -11.17
C GLY A 722 16.37 -47.45 -11.61
N THR A 723 15.62 -46.77 -10.75
CA THR A 723 15.34 -45.33 -10.87
C THR A 723 16.60 -44.52 -10.57
N ALA A 724 17.41 -44.25 -11.59
CA ALA A 724 18.51 -43.30 -11.47
C ALA A 724 17.94 -41.89 -11.27
N ALA A 725 17.86 -41.46 -10.01
CA ALA A 725 17.41 -40.13 -9.63
C ALA A 725 18.37 -39.05 -10.15
N CYS A 726 17.89 -37.81 -10.24
CA CYS A 726 18.67 -36.70 -10.78
C CYS A 726 19.79 -36.30 -9.81
N PRO A 727 21.08 -36.28 -10.22
CA PRO A 727 22.17 -35.84 -9.34
C PRO A 727 22.04 -34.38 -8.88
N GLY A 728 21.36 -33.55 -9.68
CA GLY A 728 21.10 -32.15 -9.34
C GLY A 728 19.85 -31.90 -8.49
N ASP A 729 19.01 -32.92 -8.25
CA ASP A 729 17.81 -32.78 -7.43
C ASP A 729 18.20 -32.54 -5.96
N ALA A 730 17.74 -31.43 -5.39
CA ALA A 730 18.08 -31.00 -4.03
C ALA A 730 17.43 -31.91 -2.97
N ASP A 731 16.17 -32.30 -3.18
CA ASP A 731 15.42 -33.14 -2.25
C ASP A 731 16.02 -34.55 -2.21
N THR A 732 16.41 -35.08 -3.38
CA THR A 732 17.13 -36.36 -3.47
C THR A 732 18.52 -36.28 -2.82
N ARG A 733 19.25 -35.17 -2.94
CA ARG A 733 20.56 -34.99 -2.28
C ARG A 733 20.40 -34.96 -0.76
N LEU A 734 19.56 -34.08 -0.24
CA LEU A 734 19.27 -33.98 1.21
C LEU A 734 18.81 -35.34 1.79
N ALA A 735 17.99 -36.09 1.07
CA ALA A 735 17.57 -37.44 1.48
C ALA A 735 18.65 -38.52 1.35
N ASN A 736 19.71 -38.31 0.55
CA ASN A 736 20.90 -39.16 0.55
C ASN A 736 21.86 -38.80 1.69
N ASP A 737 22.05 -37.51 1.95
CA ASP A 737 22.99 -37.01 2.95
C ASP A 737 22.49 -37.41 4.35
N LEU A 738 21.22 -37.12 4.66
CA LEU A 738 20.56 -37.60 5.88
C LEU A 738 20.57 -39.14 5.98
N ALA A 739 20.42 -39.86 4.87
CA ALA A 739 20.52 -41.32 4.88
C ALA A 739 21.93 -41.85 5.15
N ALA A 740 22.97 -41.09 4.78
CA ALA A 740 24.36 -41.44 5.09
C ALA A 740 24.67 -41.18 6.56
N GLU A 741 24.23 -40.02 7.09
CA GLU A 741 24.35 -39.61 8.49
C GLU A 741 23.62 -40.56 9.44
N GLU A 742 22.34 -40.85 9.17
CA GLU A 742 21.50 -41.75 9.96
C GLU A 742 21.82 -43.24 9.71
N GLY A 743 22.85 -43.53 8.90
CA GLY A 743 23.37 -44.88 8.66
C GLY A 743 22.43 -45.80 7.89
N TRP A 744 21.46 -45.26 7.15
CA TRP A 744 20.50 -45.99 6.32
C TRP A 744 21.19 -46.67 5.13
N ARG A 745 20.46 -47.60 4.48
CA ARG A 745 20.98 -48.39 3.35
C ARG A 745 19.97 -48.50 2.21
N ARG A 746 20.45 -48.41 0.97
CA ARG A 746 19.63 -48.67 -0.21
C ARG A 746 19.55 -50.18 -0.47
N CYS A 747 18.35 -50.69 -0.73
CA CYS A 747 18.18 -52.07 -1.18
C CYS A 747 18.79 -52.23 -2.59
N PRO A 748 19.70 -53.20 -2.82
CA PRO A 748 20.36 -53.38 -4.12
C PRO A 748 19.41 -53.82 -5.25
N ARG A 749 18.18 -54.25 -4.93
CA ARG A 749 17.16 -54.68 -5.90
C ARG A 749 16.24 -53.57 -6.39
N CYS A 750 15.88 -52.61 -5.54
CA CYS A 750 14.88 -51.57 -5.85
C CYS A 750 15.32 -50.13 -5.52
N GLY A 751 16.52 -49.93 -4.96
CA GLY A 751 17.07 -48.63 -4.60
C GLY A 751 16.44 -47.94 -3.38
N VAL A 752 15.32 -48.44 -2.85
CA VAL A 752 14.60 -47.88 -1.69
C VAL A 752 15.52 -47.84 -0.45
N LEU A 753 15.49 -46.71 0.27
CA LEU A 753 16.18 -46.54 1.55
C LEU A 753 15.50 -47.37 2.64
N VAL A 754 16.33 -48.02 3.46
CA VAL A 754 15.95 -48.88 4.56
C VAL A 754 16.71 -48.43 5.79
N GLU A 755 15.97 -48.11 6.85
CA GLU A 755 16.48 -47.92 8.21
C GLU A 755 16.53 -49.27 8.93
N HIS A 756 17.55 -49.47 9.77
CA HIS A 756 17.65 -50.64 10.65
C HIS A 756 17.27 -50.29 12.08
N GLY A 757 16.05 -50.69 12.49
CA GLY A 757 15.63 -50.78 13.89
C GLY A 757 16.47 -51.81 14.66
N GLU A 758 15.92 -53.01 14.91
CA GLU A 758 16.56 -54.03 15.74
C GLU A 758 16.44 -55.43 15.09
N ALA A 759 17.57 -55.99 14.64
CA ALA A 759 17.64 -57.28 13.95
C ALA A 759 19.11 -57.77 13.77
N CYS A 760 19.25 -58.87 13.02
CA CYS A 760 20.49 -59.34 12.41
C CYS A 760 20.93 -58.42 11.25
N GLN A 761 22.20 -58.51 10.83
CA GLN A 761 22.72 -57.86 9.62
C GLN A 761 22.03 -58.28 8.30
N HIS A 762 21.22 -59.35 8.31
CA HIS A 762 20.41 -59.79 7.18
C HIS A 762 19.12 -58.96 7.08
N MET A 763 18.98 -58.22 5.99
CA MET A 763 17.78 -57.43 5.70
C MET A 763 17.01 -58.00 4.52
N THR A 764 15.68 -57.99 4.63
CA THR A 764 14.75 -58.33 3.55
C THR A 764 13.89 -57.11 3.25
N CYS A 765 14.10 -56.49 2.09
CA CYS A 765 13.29 -55.36 1.64
C CYS A 765 11.88 -55.81 1.23
N ARG A 766 10.89 -54.90 1.30
CA ARG A 766 9.50 -55.14 0.85
C ARG A 766 9.39 -55.60 -0.62
N CYS A 767 10.40 -55.35 -1.45
CA CYS A 767 10.47 -55.86 -2.83
C CYS A 767 10.92 -57.35 -2.94
N GLY A 768 11.15 -58.03 -1.81
CA GLY A 768 11.74 -59.36 -1.76
C GLY A 768 13.22 -59.38 -2.15
N GLY A 769 13.96 -58.29 -1.86
CA GLY A 769 15.41 -58.21 -2.06
C GLY A 769 16.15 -58.41 -0.74
N GLU A 770 17.02 -59.42 -0.68
CA GLU A 770 17.82 -59.72 0.51
C GLU A 770 19.23 -59.13 0.40
N PHE A 771 19.69 -58.45 1.46
CA PHE A 771 20.98 -57.76 1.48
C PHE A 771 21.59 -57.69 2.88
N CYS A 772 22.90 -57.40 2.96
CA CYS A 772 23.60 -57.13 4.21
C CYS A 772 23.48 -55.64 4.57
N TYR A 773 23.06 -55.31 5.79
CA TYR A 773 22.94 -53.92 6.23
C TYR A 773 24.30 -53.22 6.41
N VAL A 774 25.37 -53.95 6.77
CA VAL A 774 26.69 -53.34 7.01
C VAL A 774 27.21 -52.67 5.74
N CYS A 775 27.23 -53.42 4.62
CA CYS A 775 27.84 -53.01 3.35
C CYS A 775 26.87 -52.77 2.18
N GLY A 776 25.56 -53.05 2.33
CA GLY A 776 24.55 -52.90 1.27
C GLY A 776 24.57 -53.97 0.16
N ALA A 777 25.55 -54.88 0.17
CA ALA A 777 25.70 -55.92 -0.83
C ALA A 777 24.60 -57.01 -0.73
N ALA A 778 24.39 -57.77 -1.82
CA ALA A 778 23.43 -58.86 -1.85
C ALA A 778 23.71 -59.89 -0.74
N TRP A 779 22.64 -60.52 -0.21
CA TRP A 779 22.81 -61.41 0.93
C TRP A 779 23.75 -62.58 0.60
N ARG A 780 24.66 -62.89 1.54
CA ARG A 780 25.77 -63.85 1.41
C ARG A 780 26.87 -63.50 0.39
N SER A 781 26.91 -62.28 -0.19
CA SER A 781 28.02 -61.84 -1.06
C SER A 781 29.13 -61.07 -0.31
N CYS A 782 29.13 -61.08 1.02
CA CYS A 782 30.09 -60.36 1.87
C CYS A 782 30.46 -61.18 3.12
N ALA A 783 31.63 -60.91 3.70
CA ALA A 783 32.10 -61.53 4.94
C ALA A 783 31.76 -60.72 6.22
N CYS A 784 30.87 -59.73 6.12
CA CYS A 784 30.52 -58.86 7.26
C CYS A 784 29.98 -59.64 8.46
N SER A 785 30.27 -59.14 9.66
CA SER A 785 29.91 -59.76 10.92
C SER A 785 28.87 -58.95 11.72
N MET A 786 28.30 -59.60 12.74
CA MET A 786 27.44 -58.92 13.71
C MET A 786 28.20 -57.91 14.59
N GLU A 787 29.53 -57.98 14.67
CA GLU A 787 30.34 -56.97 15.36
C GLU A 787 30.50 -55.71 14.50
N ASP A 788 30.72 -55.86 13.19
CA ASP A 788 30.76 -54.76 12.22
C ASP A 788 29.45 -53.95 12.24
N LEU A 789 28.31 -54.63 12.41
CA LEU A 789 26.99 -54.00 12.58
C LEU A 789 26.90 -53.19 13.88
N ARG A 790 27.48 -53.69 14.99
CA ARG A 790 27.53 -52.97 16.28
C ARG A 790 28.48 -51.79 16.22
N GLU A 791 29.60 -51.90 15.52
CA GLU A 791 30.53 -50.80 15.27
C GLU A 791 29.87 -49.70 14.42
N LEU A 792 29.19 -50.08 13.32
CA LEU A 792 28.41 -49.16 12.50
C LEU A 792 27.36 -48.41 13.34
N LYS A 793 26.59 -49.13 14.18
CA LYS A 793 25.62 -48.52 15.10
C LYS A 793 26.25 -47.60 16.15
N ARG A 794 27.39 -47.98 16.74
CA ARG A 794 28.12 -47.14 17.71
C ARG A 794 28.57 -45.82 17.08
N ARG A 795 29.10 -45.86 15.86
CA ARG A 795 29.53 -44.65 15.13
C ARG A 795 28.36 -43.70 14.84
N VAL A 796 27.25 -44.21 14.30
CA VAL A 796 26.04 -43.40 14.02
C VAL A 796 25.47 -42.81 15.32
N ALA A 797 25.44 -43.60 16.40
CA ALA A 797 24.98 -43.10 17.71
C ALA A 797 25.89 -41.99 18.27
N ALA A 798 27.22 -42.11 18.12
CA ALA A 798 28.14 -41.06 18.53
C ALA A 798 27.93 -39.76 17.73
N GLN A 799 27.76 -39.86 16.41
CA GLN A 799 27.48 -38.71 15.54
C GLN A 799 26.15 -38.01 15.88
N ARG A 800 25.11 -38.77 16.28
CA ARG A 800 23.86 -38.18 16.78
C ARG A 800 24.06 -37.36 18.05
N VAL A 801 24.81 -37.89 19.02
CA VAL A 801 25.11 -37.18 20.29
C VAL A 801 25.96 -35.94 20.06
N GLU A 802 26.95 -36.01 19.16
CA GLU A 802 27.78 -34.86 18.77
C GLU A 802 26.93 -33.76 18.11
N ARG A 803 26.03 -34.11 17.18
CA ARG A 803 25.07 -33.18 16.57
C ARG A 803 24.11 -32.56 17.60
N GLU A 804 23.58 -33.35 18.53
CA GLU A 804 22.70 -32.87 19.60
C GLU A 804 23.42 -31.91 20.55
N SER A 805 24.72 -32.12 20.80
CA SER A 805 25.56 -31.20 21.57
C SER A 805 25.77 -29.88 20.84
N LEU A 806 26.19 -29.92 19.56
CA LEU A 806 26.41 -28.72 18.74
C LEU A 806 25.13 -27.90 18.58
N ALA A 807 24.00 -28.55 18.25
CA ALA A 807 22.72 -27.87 18.13
C ALA A 807 22.25 -27.21 19.45
N SER A 808 22.55 -27.83 20.60
CA SER A 808 22.26 -27.25 21.93
C SER A 808 23.16 -26.04 22.25
N GLU A 809 24.42 -26.06 21.80
CA GLU A 809 25.32 -24.92 21.93
C GLU A 809 24.92 -23.75 21.02
N GLU A 810 24.53 -24.04 19.77
CA GLU A 810 23.96 -23.08 18.83
C GLU A 810 22.64 -22.47 19.35
N GLU A 811 21.72 -23.30 19.88
CA GLU A 811 20.45 -22.81 20.46
C GLU A 811 20.70 -21.88 21.65
N ARG A 812 21.68 -22.20 22.51
CA ARG A 812 22.10 -21.32 23.61
C ARG A 812 22.66 -20.00 23.08
N GLY A 813 23.58 -20.04 22.11
CA GLY A 813 24.16 -18.83 21.51
C GLY A 813 23.11 -17.94 20.85
N LEU A 814 22.17 -18.53 20.10
CA LEU A 814 21.03 -17.81 19.51
C LEU A 814 20.15 -17.16 20.59
N ARG A 815 19.89 -17.87 21.68
CA ARG A 815 19.07 -17.37 22.80
C ARG A 815 19.74 -16.20 23.54
N GLU A 816 21.05 -16.26 23.73
CA GLU A 816 21.85 -15.17 24.31
C GLU A 816 21.87 -13.94 23.39
N ALA A 817 22.07 -14.14 22.08
CA ALA A 817 22.00 -13.07 21.08
C ALA A 817 20.62 -12.40 21.02
N LEU A 818 19.53 -13.17 21.04
CA LEU A 818 18.16 -12.63 21.07
C LEU A 818 17.87 -11.83 22.35
N ALA A 819 18.38 -12.27 23.51
CA ALA A 819 18.24 -11.52 24.76
C ALA A 819 19.02 -10.19 24.74
N LEU A 820 20.19 -10.15 24.09
CA LEU A 820 20.96 -8.92 23.89
C LEU A 820 20.23 -7.93 22.97
N ILE A 821 19.64 -8.42 21.87
CA ILE A 821 18.82 -7.60 20.96
C ILE A 821 17.63 -7.00 21.72
N GLU A 822 16.89 -7.81 22.48
CA GLU A 822 15.75 -7.31 23.28
C GLU A 822 16.18 -6.28 24.33
N GLN A 823 17.39 -6.38 24.88
CA GLN A 823 17.93 -5.36 25.80
C GLN A 823 18.27 -4.05 25.06
N LEU A 824 18.94 -4.13 23.91
CA LEU A 824 19.27 -2.95 23.09
C LEU A 824 18.01 -2.22 22.62
N GLU A 825 16.98 -2.94 22.17
CA GLU A 825 15.69 -2.36 21.79
C GLU A 825 15.04 -1.58 22.95
N ARG A 826 15.05 -2.12 24.18
CA ARG A 826 14.52 -1.42 25.37
C ARG A 826 15.32 -0.15 25.69
N ASP A 827 16.65 -0.19 25.56
CA ASP A 827 17.52 0.95 25.84
C ASP A 827 17.35 2.06 24.78
N GLU A 828 17.14 1.69 23.51
CA GLU A 828 16.75 2.62 22.44
C GLU A 828 15.36 3.23 22.66
N GLU A 829 14.36 2.43 23.07
CA GLU A 829 13.03 2.93 23.41
C GLU A 829 13.07 3.94 24.57
N ALA A 830 13.89 3.68 25.59
CA ALA A 830 14.09 4.58 26.73
C ALA A 830 14.69 5.93 26.28
N ARG A 831 15.79 5.91 25.52
CA ARG A 831 16.43 7.13 24.97
C ARG A 831 15.48 7.90 24.06
N ALA A 832 14.69 7.21 23.23
CA ALA A 832 13.69 7.83 22.37
C ALA A 832 12.54 8.47 23.17
N ALA A 833 12.15 7.89 24.31
CA ALA A 833 11.15 8.47 25.21
C ALA A 833 11.66 9.73 25.91
N GLU A 834 12.90 9.72 26.40
CA GLU A 834 13.56 10.90 27.00
C GLU A 834 13.67 12.06 26.00
N TYR A 835 14.14 11.78 24.78
CA TYR A 835 14.25 12.78 23.72
C TYR A 835 12.89 13.41 23.35
N ARG A 836 11.83 12.59 23.25
CA ARG A 836 10.45 13.09 23.02
C ARG A 836 9.97 13.99 24.16
N ALA A 837 10.26 13.64 25.42
CA ALA A 837 9.86 14.43 26.58
C ALA A 837 10.50 15.82 26.59
N GLU A 838 11.78 15.94 26.20
CA GLU A 838 12.45 17.25 26.09
C GLU A 838 11.92 18.08 24.90
N LEU A 839 11.62 17.45 23.75
CA LEU A 839 10.94 18.13 22.64
C LEU A 839 9.56 18.68 23.04
N ASP A 840 8.77 17.90 23.79
CA ASP A 840 7.46 18.35 24.28
C ASP A 840 7.56 19.50 25.29
N ARG A 841 8.60 19.50 26.13
CA ARG A 841 8.92 20.59 27.05
C ARG A 841 9.28 21.87 26.30
N LEU A 842 10.17 21.81 25.31
CA LEU A 842 10.54 22.94 24.46
C LEU A 842 9.33 23.49 23.69
N ALA A 843 8.50 22.61 23.13
CA ALA A 843 7.27 22.99 22.46
C ALA A 843 6.24 23.63 23.43
N ALA A 844 6.16 23.15 24.68
CA ALA A 844 5.31 23.75 25.72
C ALA A 844 5.79 25.16 26.13
N GLU A 845 7.11 25.38 26.20
CA GLU A 845 7.69 26.69 26.46
C GLU A 845 7.44 27.67 25.31
N SER A 846 7.66 27.27 24.05
CA SER A 846 7.34 28.07 22.88
C SER A 846 5.86 28.50 22.87
N ARG A 847 4.93 27.55 23.04
CA ARG A 847 3.48 27.82 23.19
C ARG A 847 3.15 28.77 24.35
N ARG A 848 3.95 28.80 25.42
CA ARG A 848 3.79 29.73 26.56
C ARG A 848 4.22 31.14 26.18
N LEU A 849 5.30 31.30 25.44
CA LEU A 849 5.79 32.58 24.93
C LEU A 849 4.82 33.19 23.92
N GLU A 850 4.36 32.43 22.92
CA GLU A 850 3.33 32.86 21.96
C GLU A 850 2.04 33.34 22.66
N ARG A 851 1.57 32.59 23.66
CA ARG A 851 0.39 32.98 24.47
C ARG A 851 0.62 34.29 25.23
N LYS A 852 1.84 34.56 25.70
CA LYS A 852 2.21 35.82 26.37
C LYS A 852 2.21 36.96 25.36
N GLU A 853 2.79 36.75 24.18
CA GLU A 853 2.84 37.76 23.12
C GLU A 853 1.44 38.10 22.58
N ARG A 854 0.60 37.09 22.31
CA ARG A 854 -0.79 37.29 21.87
C ARG A 854 -1.60 38.11 22.87
N ARG A 855 -1.40 37.92 24.19
CA ARG A 855 -2.02 38.76 25.23
C ARG A 855 -1.54 40.21 25.18
N LEU A 856 -0.25 40.44 24.90
CA LEU A 856 0.31 41.79 24.76
C LEU A 856 -0.23 42.49 23.51
N ARG A 857 -0.25 41.81 22.34
CA ARG A 857 -0.82 42.32 21.09
C ARG A 857 -2.31 42.67 21.24
N GLU A 858 -3.11 41.79 21.86
CA GLU A 858 -4.54 42.05 22.12
C GLU A 858 -4.75 43.20 23.13
N ARG A 859 -3.91 43.33 24.16
CA ARG A 859 -3.94 44.47 25.09
C ARG A 859 -3.67 45.78 24.36
N ALA A 860 -2.66 45.83 23.49
CA ALA A 860 -2.35 46.99 22.67
C ALA A 860 -3.52 47.35 21.73
N ARG A 861 -4.11 46.35 21.06
CA ARG A 861 -5.30 46.51 20.20
C ARG A 861 -6.48 47.13 20.97
N ARG A 862 -6.80 46.64 22.17
CA ARG A 862 -7.87 47.19 23.01
C ARG A 862 -7.63 48.64 23.41
N ILE A 863 -6.38 49.01 23.73
CA ILE A 863 -6.01 50.40 24.03
C ILE A 863 -6.19 51.30 22.80
N ALA A 864 -5.77 50.85 21.61
CA ALA A 864 -5.96 51.58 20.36
C ALA A 864 -7.45 51.78 20.01
N VAL A 865 -8.26 50.72 20.12
CA VAL A 865 -9.72 50.77 19.90
C VAL A 865 -10.38 51.73 20.90
N ALA A 866 -10.04 51.67 22.19
CA ALA A 866 -10.57 52.60 23.19
C ALA A 866 -10.13 54.06 22.98
N LYS A 867 -8.96 54.30 22.36
CA LYS A 867 -8.54 55.65 21.91
C LYS A 867 -9.42 56.13 20.74
N LYS A 868 -9.69 55.27 19.75
CA LYS A 868 -10.56 55.59 18.59
C LYS A 868 -11.99 55.93 19.03
N TYR A 869 -12.62 55.08 19.83
CA TYR A 869 -13.98 55.31 20.34
C TYR A 869 -14.12 56.62 21.14
N ARG A 870 -13.10 57.01 21.92
CA ARG A 870 -13.11 58.31 22.64
C ARG A 870 -13.03 59.50 21.68
N GLY A 871 -12.25 59.39 20.59
CA GLY A 871 -12.20 60.41 19.54
C GLY A 871 -13.53 60.55 18.80
N GLU A 872 -14.14 59.42 18.40
CA GLU A 872 -15.45 59.39 17.74
C GLU A 872 -16.57 59.93 18.63
N ARG A 873 -16.55 59.61 19.93
CA ARG A 873 -17.49 60.15 20.93
C ARG A 873 -17.39 61.68 21.01
N ALA A 874 -16.19 62.22 21.16
CA ALA A 874 -15.97 63.68 21.22
C ALA A 874 -16.40 64.40 19.92
N ALA A 875 -16.22 63.76 18.76
CA ALA A 875 -16.71 64.30 17.49
C ALA A 875 -18.25 64.33 17.42
N LEU A 876 -18.93 63.28 17.90
CA LEU A 876 -20.39 63.23 17.98
C LEU A 876 -20.95 64.26 18.96
N ASP A 877 -20.35 64.41 20.15
CA ASP A 877 -20.78 65.38 21.16
C ASP A 877 -20.62 66.83 20.64
N SER A 878 -19.56 67.11 19.87
CA SER A 878 -19.35 68.38 19.16
C SER A 878 -20.41 68.62 18.07
N LEU A 879 -20.78 67.60 17.31
CA LEU A 879 -21.80 67.68 16.27
C LEU A 879 -23.21 67.90 16.86
N ALA A 880 -23.55 67.20 17.93
CA ALA A 880 -24.79 67.40 18.68
C ALA A 880 -24.89 68.82 19.26
N SER A 881 -23.77 69.34 19.81
CA SER A 881 -23.69 70.72 20.30
C SER A 881 -23.96 71.76 19.20
N ARG A 882 -23.42 71.54 17.99
CA ARG A 882 -23.70 72.40 16.81
C ARG A 882 -25.16 72.30 16.37
N GLN A 883 -25.74 71.11 16.33
CA GLN A 883 -27.16 70.91 15.98
C GLN A 883 -28.09 71.60 16.97
N ALA A 884 -27.84 71.50 18.27
CA ALA A 884 -28.62 72.20 19.30
C ALA A 884 -28.57 73.74 19.14
N LEU A 885 -27.42 74.28 18.73
CA LEU A 885 -27.24 75.71 18.49
C LEU A 885 -28.01 76.17 17.23
N LEU A 886 -28.00 75.37 16.15
CA LEU A 886 -28.82 75.61 14.95
C LEU A 886 -30.31 75.54 15.23
N LEU A 887 -30.79 74.57 16.02
CA LEU A 887 -32.19 74.45 16.42
C LEU A 887 -32.67 75.67 17.23
N ARG A 888 -31.87 76.13 18.20
CA ARG A 888 -32.17 77.37 18.95
C ARG A 888 -32.25 78.59 18.05
N ARG A 889 -31.39 78.69 17.04
CA ARG A 889 -31.41 79.77 16.05
C ARG A 889 -32.68 79.71 15.19
N GLY A 890 -33.03 78.53 14.67
CA GLY A 890 -34.27 78.32 13.92
C GLY A 890 -35.53 78.68 14.72
N GLN A 891 -35.59 78.29 16.00
CA GLN A 891 -36.68 78.68 16.91
C GLN A 891 -36.73 80.19 17.17
N ALA A 892 -35.59 80.87 17.26
CA ALA A 892 -35.54 82.33 17.38
C ALA A 892 -36.01 83.04 16.09
N ASP A 893 -35.58 82.56 14.93
CA ASP A 893 -36.01 83.09 13.62
C ASP A 893 -37.50 82.83 13.36
N GLU A 894 -38.05 81.70 13.81
CA GLU A 894 -39.47 81.33 13.68
C GLU A 894 -40.36 82.10 14.66
N THR A 895 -39.94 82.28 15.92
CA THR A 895 -40.65 83.15 16.86
C THR A 895 -40.63 84.61 16.44
N ALA A 896 -39.52 85.09 15.85
CA ALA A 896 -39.47 86.42 15.24
C ALA A 896 -40.43 86.56 14.05
N ARG A 897 -40.54 85.53 13.19
CA ARG A 897 -41.52 85.50 12.08
C ARG A 897 -42.96 85.52 12.57
N LEU A 898 -43.29 84.75 13.60
CA LEU A 898 -44.64 84.71 14.17
C LEU A 898 -45.02 86.04 14.82
N ALA A 899 -44.09 86.68 15.54
CA ALA A 899 -44.28 88.03 16.08
C ALA A 899 -44.52 89.07 14.96
N ALA A 900 -43.78 88.97 13.84
CA ALA A 900 -43.96 89.84 12.67
C ALA A 900 -45.23 89.55 11.84
N GLN A 901 -45.96 88.46 12.13
CA GLN A 901 -47.28 88.18 11.56
C GLN A 901 -48.45 88.61 12.47
N GLN A 902 -48.16 89.00 13.71
CA GLN A 902 -49.14 89.46 14.71
C GLN A 902 -49.14 90.99 14.88
N ALA A 903 -48.22 91.69 14.23
CA ALA A 903 -48.12 93.14 14.13
C ALA A 903 -48.59 93.63 12.75
#